data_AF-A0A7V2G4N2-F1
#
_entry.id   AF-A0A7V2G4N2-F1
#
_cell.length_a   1.000
_cell.length_b   1.000
_cell.length_c   1.000
_cell.angle_alpha   90.00
_cell.angle_beta   90.00
_cell.angle_gamma   90.00
#
_symmetry.space_group_name_H-M   'P 1'
#
loop_
_entity.id
_entity.type
_entity.pdbx_description
1 polymer ?
#
loop_
_entity_poly.entity_id
_entity_poly.type
_entity_poly.pdbx_seq_one_letter_code
_entity_poly.pdbx_strand_id
1 'polypeptide(L)'
;MLLLPSRVRSLGYALAAVGFLVGTRGLAVAPAGSTSATYYQVILERAMFSPPNPEDVREVILDLEQVGDRWSAIYALSRNYNMAYHKGAVKEARRTGDRLELKIGTDITPDKWVPGGQGEYDVTLTLGGDGTLRGTYVGSYNGVKREGPAQGRVYAPTRAKDHIPLAPQEHPRLLLRKTDLPELREKAKTPFGKAAMERIERVGTPTALGFLYQMTGDKAWAVKAEKEAEEYLAGRKPENSPFVPMMGSWARLEHLAMVYDLCYDALSPEFKARYRSWLGDFGFRVFFAPESLGTNINWHPVSNHSANVYSGLALGALVLFDEPSAAPREPTAPFLEEVLPPAKDFIPAEGVPVVPLAPGKSPTEWLQTEPLRTTTPDDPREVFYGLEAVHPKPGTAVKIGDFPLTFQTMPEANRSSAPHGGLAVGHFLEAPASAKLKEPLTMAIYTVIEVKEPGEYVFRCPVSRANLAQSSLAGKLLADKQVVRLEQGLYPLMTLVQWRMKWGEIAPTLAPATPEDVTAWKSLSDQLRAQHATRMEGFAAVRAEWERTAGGDPVFGRLLRLTRFTSTLHCSDAVGKGGFQGETSHYHIDASFGHAQLWPIYRRVMGFDLTPDGEYVDYLPRKIVGGPQDITGSAQIGDRFFHNLFPVVREEWKPELLTAWHKEHKVANPELPVEVLQPDPVTAFINYPLGLKPAPIGTKLPKVWQAPGLGYYALRSGWDDDAFIAQVFAKHRALSGWNGENAGTFRLRGLGKDWATGTGDRYRTREQESVVWLPEAELADGARGRVTHIESAPGTLVLSINLDEVYEAKGRYWYTKFGQLRMESLPGKEKDGTVKEVPPASGITGLRSIAFDFTGDSGAPCLFAIVDRIDGGKDQKRTWLYQPPGAGGDPKAAKKTGPNAVVAEGRGFRITPASAGASLLGTFAHPAQVQVNTEPLIWEYVKTVGTGRGEKIKKTINCISVPGSDHFFFVGTVATGTHPEVKVSGTGLDAVLTAGKRTVRFDGTKLVLGGSK
;
A
#
# COMPACT_ATOMS: atom_id res chain seq x y z
N MET A 1 67.30 -40.47 -29.18
CA MET A 1 68.30 -40.91 -28.19
C MET A 1 67.74 -40.57 -26.82
N LEU A 2 67.13 -41.53 -26.11
CA LEU A 2 67.76 -42.39 -25.07
C LEU A 2 68.16 -41.49 -23.85
N LEU A 3 67.70 -41.64 -22.60
CA LEU A 3 67.27 -42.80 -21.79
C LEU A 3 66.66 -42.30 -20.44
N LEU A 4 65.75 -43.11 -19.87
CA LEU A 4 65.39 -43.27 -18.44
C LEU A 4 66.57 -43.87 -17.62
N PRO A 5 66.54 -44.30 -16.31
CA PRO A 5 65.58 -44.20 -15.18
C PRO A 5 66.23 -44.01 -13.75
N SER A 6 65.41 -44.27 -12.70
CA SER A 6 65.69 -44.84 -11.34
C SER A 6 66.23 -43.92 -10.23
N ARG A 7 65.44 -43.62 -9.19
CA ARG A 7 65.14 -44.39 -7.95
C ARG A 7 66.38 -44.61 -7.05
N VAL A 8 66.36 -44.08 -5.82
CA VAL A 8 66.16 -44.82 -4.54
C VAL A 8 66.28 -43.85 -3.35
N ARG A 9 65.49 -44.17 -2.32
CA ARG A 9 65.21 -43.50 -1.05
C ARG A 9 66.41 -43.38 -0.11
N SER A 10 66.44 -42.31 0.69
CA SER A 10 66.82 -42.40 2.11
C SER A 10 66.08 -41.34 2.92
N LEU A 11 65.51 -41.82 4.02
CA LEU A 11 64.65 -41.12 4.97
C LEU A 11 65.55 -40.40 5.98
N GLY A 12 65.33 -39.11 6.22
CA GLY A 12 66.02 -38.33 7.25
C GLY A 12 65.17 -37.14 7.64
N TYR A 13 64.66 -37.17 8.87
CA TYR A 13 63.76 -36.19 9.48
C TYR A 13 64.30 -34.75 9.39
N ALA A 14 63.48 -33.84 8.87
CA ALA A 14 63.68 -32.40 9.00
C ALA A 14 62.33 -31.70 9.19
N LEU A 15 62.28 -30.84 10.21
CA LEU A 15 61.23 -29.88 10.49
C LEU A 15 60.83 -29.12 9.21
N ALA A 16 59.52 -29.07 8.92
CA ALA A 16 58.97 -28.12 7.96
C ALA A 16 57.80 -27.36 8.61
N ALA A 17 58.05 -26.08 8.88
CA ALA A 17 57.01 -25.08 9.03
C ALA A 17 56.22 -25.02 7.71
N VAL A 18 54.98 -25.46 7.74
CA VAL A 18 54.06 -25.31 6.61
C VAL A 18 53.47 -23.91 6.68
N GLY A 19 53.97 -23.04 5.79
CA GLY A 19 53.28 -21.82 5.41
C GLY A 19 51.93 -22.20 4.78
N PHE A 20 50.85 -21.76 5.42
CA PHE A 20 49.51 -21.77 4.84
C PHE A 20 49.46 -20.76 3.69
N LEU A 21 49.80 -21.23 2.49
CA LEU A 21 49.39 -20.59 1.24
C LEU A 21 47.89 -20.86 1.09
N VAL A 22 47.07 -19.95 1.64
CA VAL A 22 45.65 -19.84 1.32
C VAL A 22 45.57 -19.40 -0.14
N GLY A 23 45.52 -20.38 -1.03
CA GLY A 23 45.11 -20.16 -2.41
C GLY A 23 43.67 -19.69 -2.38
N THR A 24 43.45 -18.39 -2.50
CA THR A 24 42.16 -17.79 -2.86
C THR A 24 41.81 -18.26 -4.27
N ARG A 25 41.28 -19.49 -4.39
CA ARG A 25 40.47 -19.85 -5.54
C ARG A 25 39.27 -18.94 -5.48
N GLY A 26 39.29 -17.90 -6.32
CA GLY A 26 38.08 -17.17 -6.66
C GLY A 26 37.06 -18.20 -7.11
N LEU A 27 36.05 -18.44 -6.27
CA LEU A 27 34.84 -19.10 -6.68
C LEU A 27 34.26 -18.20 -7.75
N ALA A 28 34.51 -18.54 -9.01
CA ALA A 28 33.71 -18.05 -10.11
C ALA A 28 32.27 -18.49 -9.78
N VAL A 29 31.50 -17.55 -9.26
CA VAL A 29 30.06 -17.70 -9.05
C VAL A 29 29.49 -18.07 -10.41
N ALA A 30 29.02 -19.30 -10.56
CA ALA A 30 28.23 -19.67 -11.71
C ALA A 30 27.08 -18.64 -11.79
N PRO A 31 26.83 -18.01 -12.96
CA PRO A 31 25.75 -17.04 -13.07
C PRO A 31 24.49 -17.73 -12.56
N ALA A 32 23.89 -17.18 -11.50
CA ALA A 32 22.64 -17.68 -10.96
C ALA A 32 21.69 -17.90 -12.13
N GLY A 33 21.35 -19.16 -12.40
CA GLY A 33 20.46 -19.51 -13.49
C GLY A 33 19.21 -18.63 -13.39
N SER A 34 18.85 -17.99 -14.51
CA SER A 34 17.88 -16.89 -14.56
C SER A 34 16.43 -17.35 -14.36
N THR A 35 16.14 -18.13 -13.32
CA THR A 35 14.77 -18.44 -12.94
C THR A 35 14.15 -17.16 -12.40
N SER A 36 13.32 -16.51 -13.23
CA SER A 36 12.54 -15.36 -12.80
C SER A 36 11.56 -15.81 -11.72
N ALA A 37 11.39 -14.98 -10.69
CA ALA A 37 10.40 -15.24 -9.65
C ALA A 37 8.98 -15.27 -10.23
N THR A 38 8.15 -16.18 -9.75
CA THR A 38 6.70 -16.16 -9.97
C THR A 38 6.02 -15.72 -8.68
N TYR A 39 5.16 -14.70 -8.79
CA TYR A 39 4.47 -14.12 -7.66
C TYR A 39 3.02 -14.57 -7.62
N TYR A 40 2.53 -14.89 -6.42
CA TYR A 40 1.14 -15.24 -6.17
C TYR A 40 0.59 -14.30 -5.10
N GLN A 41 -0.53 -13.64 -5.42
CA GLN A 41 -1.30 -12.89 -4.45
C GLN A 41 -2.61 -13.63 -4.23
N VAL A 42 -2.76 -14.26 -3.06
CA VAL A 42 -3.90 -15.14 -2.74
C VAL A 42 -4.69 -14.55 -1.58
N ILE A 43 -6.01 -14.51 -1.69
CA ILE A 43 -6.94 -14.07 -0.67
C ILE A 43 -7.70 -15.31 -0.19
N LEU A 44 -7.62 -15.59 1.11
CA LEU A 44 -8.49 -16.58 1.77
C LEU A 44 -9.62 -15.82 2.46
N GLU A 45 -10.83 -15.92 1.93
CA GLU A 45 -11.99 -15.24 2.50
C GLU A 45 -12.46 -15.95 3.77
N ARG A 46 -12.75 -15.18 4.83
CA ARG A 46 -13.26 -15.70 6.12
C ARG A 46 -12.28 -16.63 6.86
N ALA A 47 -10.98 -16.56 6.54
CA ALA A 47 -9.94 -17.44 7.08
C ALA A 47 -9.55 -17.15 8.53
N MET A 48 -9.87 -15.96 9.02
CA MET A 48 -9.60 -15.52 10.39
C MET A 48 -10.86 -14.88 10.99
N PHE A 49 -10.80 -14.49 12.27
CA PHE A 49 -11.87 -13.79 12.96
C PHE A 49 -11.32 -12.87 14.05
N SER A 50 -12.06 -11.82 14.38
CA SER A 50 -11.74 -10.91 15.50
C SER A 50 -12.19 -11.53 16.83
N PRO A 51 -11.27 -11.88 17.74
CA PRO A 51 -11.64 -12.42 19.04
C PRO A 51 -12.42 -11.37 19.87
N PRO A 52 -13.32 -11.82 20.76
CA PRO A 52 -13.62 -13.23 21.04
C PRO A 52 -14.65 -13.85 20.08
N ASN A 53 -15.12 -13.15 19.04
CA ASN A 53 -16.27 -13.59 18.23
C ASN A 53 -15.84 -14.35 16.96
N PRO A 54 -16.05 -15.68 16.87
CA PRO A 54 -15.72 -16.46 15.68
C PRO A 54 -16.53 -16.10 14.44
N GLU A 55 -17.68 -15.44 14.59
CA GLU A 55 -18.53 -15.00 13.49
C GLU A 55 -18.06 -13.68 12.89
N ASP A 56 -17.19 -12.94 13.58
CA ASP A 56 -16.61 -11.69 13.10
C ASP A 56 -15.43 -11.97 12.15
N VAL A 57 -15.74 -12.62 11.03
CA VAL A 57 -14.79 -13.19 10.08
C VAL A 57 -13.97 -12.15 9.33
N ARG A 58 -12.77 -12.52 8.92
CA ARG A 58 -11.79 -11.66 8.23
C ARG A 58 -11.12 -12.40 7.07
N GLU A 59 -10.78 -11.66 6.04
CA GLU A 59 -9.91 -12.12 4.95
C GLU A 59 -8.45 -12.14 5.42
N VAL A 60 -7.62 -13.04 4.85
CA VAL A 60 -6.17 -12.90 4.88
C VAL A 60 -5.64 -12.86 3.44
N ILE A 61 -4.82 -11.86 3.15
CA ILE A 61 -4.20 -11.64 1.85
C ILE A 61 -2.75 -12.06 1.98
N LEU A 62 -2.33 -13.02 1.15
CA LEU A 62 -1.04 -13.67 1.17
C LEU A 62 -0.22 -13.21 -0.04
N ASP A 63 1.03 -12.86 0.20
CA ASP A 63 2.08 -12.68 -0.81
C ASP A 63 3.02 -13.87 -0.79
N LEU A 64 2.97 -14.67 -1.86
CA LEU A 64 3.86 -15.80 -2.05
C LEU A 64 4.77 -15.55 -3.25
N GLU A 65 5.99 -16.04 -3.15
CA GLU A 65 7.00 -15.96 -4.19
C GLU A 65 7.58 -17.36 -4.38
N GLN A 66 7.69 -17.76 -5.64
CA GLN A 66 8.32 -19.00 -6.05
C GLN A 66 9.49 -18.70 -7.00
N VAL A 67 10.69 -19.20 -6.67
CA VAL A 67 11.88 -19.09 -7.51
C VAL A 67 12.31 -20.51 -7.90
N GLY A 68 12.10 -20.87 -9.17
CA GLY A 68 12.24 -22.25 -9.61
C GLY A 68 11.18 -23.14 -8.94
N ASP A 69 11.61 -24.16 -8.21
CA ASP A 69 10.76 -25.08 -7.44
C ASP A 69 10.59 -24.65 -5.96
N ARG A 70 11.38 -23.67 -5.49
CA ARG A 70 11.40 -23.26 -4.09
C ARG A 70 10.41 -22.14 -3.81
N TRP A 71 9.75 -22.25 -2.66
CA TRP A 71 8.89 -21.21 -2.12
C TRP A 71 9.66 -20.37 -1.10
N SER A 72 9.53 -19.06 -1.21
CA SER A 72 10.01 -18.11 -0.20
C SER A 72 9.02 -18.03 0.99
N ALA A 73 9.43 -17.42 2.11
CA ALA A 73 8.53 -17.18 3.26
C ALA A 73 7.24 -16.45 2.86
N ILE A 74 6.12 -16.64 3.54
CA ILE A 74 4.87 -15.91 3.25
C ILE A 74 4.83 -14.60 4.03
N TYR A 75 4.39 -13.53 3.38
CA TYR A 75 3.93 -12.31 4.07
C TYR A 75 2.44 -12.14 3.86
N ALA A 76 1.74 -11.64 4.87
CA ALA A 76 0.31 -11.48 4.78
C ALA A 76 -0.20 -10.20 5.44
N LEU A 77 -1.44 -9.82 5.09
CA LEU A 77 -2.16 -8.69 5.64
C LEU A 77 -3.64 -9.05 5.77
N SER A 78 -4.31 -8.52 6.80
CA SER A 78 -5.76 -8.47 6.87
C SER A 78 -6.23 -7.04 7.11
N ARG A 79 -6.80 -6.42 6.08
CA ARG A 79 -7.05 -4.97 6.01
C ARG A 79 -7.98 -4.42 7.11
N ASN A 80 -8.77 -5.27 7.75
CA ASN A 80 -9.73 -4.90 8.80
C ASN A 80 -9.62 -5.79 10.05
N TYR A 81 -8.48 -6.45 10.25
CA TYR A 81 -8.22 -7.20 11.47
C TYR A 81 -7.41 -6.37 12.46
N ASN A 82 -6.19 -6.03 12.08
CA ASN A 82 -5.26 -5.22 12.85
C ASN A 82 -4.33 -4.46 11.90
N MET A 83 -3.43 -3.62 12.41
CA MET A 83 -2.57 -2.81 11.54
C MET A 83 -1.28 -3.52 11.08
N ALA A 84 -0.97 -4.69 11.63
CA ALA A 84 0.30 -5.37 11.40
C ALA A 84 0.25 -6.31 10.18
N TYR A 85 1.40 -6.50 9.57
CA TYR A 85 1.65 -7.54 8.59
C TYR A 85 2.00 -8.83 9.33
N HIS A 86 1.71 -9.95 8.70
CA HIS A 86 1.86 -11.27 9.27
C HIS A 86 2.92 -12.05 8.51
N LYS A 87 3.45 -13.09 9.16
CA LYS A 87 4.46 -13.98 8.60
C LYS A 87 3.82 -15.34 8.34
N GLY A 88 4.45 -16.16 7.51
CA GLY A 88 4.00 -17.52 7.28
C GLY A 88 5.00 -18.30 6.43
N ALA A 89 4.61 -19.51 6.04
CA ALA A 89 5.41 -20.37 5.19
C ALA A 89 4.52 -21.32 4.38
N VAL A 90 5.00 -21.69 3.19
CA VAL A 90 4.48 -22.83 2.43
C VAL A 90 5.16 -24.08 2.98
N LYS A 91 4.38 -24.97 3.59
CA LYS A 91 4.86 -26.24 4.18
C LYS A 91 4.94 -27.33 3.12
N GLU A 92 3.94 -27.38 2.23
CA GLU A 92 3.88 -28.30 1.11
C GLU A 92 3.25 -27.60 -0.09
N ALA A 93 3.70 -27.94 -1.30
CA ALA A 93 3.09 -27.46 -2.53
C ALA A 93 3.07 -28.58 -3.57
N ARG A 94 1.96 -28.70 -4.29
CA ARG A 94 1.82 -29.61 -5.43
C ARG A 94 1.14 -28.89 -6.57
N ARG A 95 1.70 -29.04 -7.77
CA ARG A 95 1.11 -28.51 -9.01
C ARG A 95 0.82 -29.64 -9.98
N THR A 96 -0.42 -29.72 -10.44
CA THR A 96 -0.88 -30.72 -11.42
C THR A 96 -1.66 -29.99 -12.50
N GLY A 97 -1.00 -29.67 -13.62
CA GLY A 97 -1.60 -28.83 -14.67
C GLY A 97 -1.87 -27.40 -14.19
N ASP A 98 -3.12 -26.98 -14.28
CA ASP A 98 -3.65 -25.69 -13.81
C ASP A 98 -4.01 -25.70 -12.31
N ARG A 99 -4.05 -26.88 -11.68
CA ARG A 99 -4.34 -27.03 -10.25
C ARG A 99 -3.08 -26.82 -9.41
N LEU A 100 -3.20 -25.96 -8.40
CA LEU A 100 -2.21 -25.69 -7.38
C LEU A 100 -2.78 -26.02 -6.00
N GLU A 101 -2.09 -26.89 -5.26
CA GLU A 101 -2.43 -27.29 -3.91
C GLU A 101 -1.31 -26.83 -2.98
N LEU A 102 -1.67 -26.09 -1.93
CA LEU A 102 -0.72 -25.53 -0.96
C LEU A 102 -1.14 -25.93 0.45
N LYS A 103 -0.20 -26.40 1.27
CA LYS A 103 -0.35 -26.39 2.73
C LYS A 103 0.45 -25.23 3.28
N ILE A 104 -0.21 -24.32 3.99
CA ILE A 104 0.42 -23.11 4.51
C ILE A 104 0.20 -22.97 6.02
N GLY A 105 1.18 -22.37 6.70
CA GLY A 105 1.04 -21.87 8.07
C GLY A 105 1.18 -20.36 8.09
N THR A 106 0.39 -19.67 8.93
CA THR A 106 0.50 -18.23 9.17
C THR A 106 0.68 -17.93 10.66
N ASP A 107 1.65 -17.07 10.97
CA ASP A 107 1.87 -16.48 12.29
C ASP A 107 1.30 -15.05 12.26
N ILE A 108 0.05 -14.93 12.71
CA ILE A 108 -0.69 -13.67 12.72
C ILE A 108 -0.15 -12.80 13.84
N THR A 109 0.52 -11.73 13.42
CA THR A 109 1.14 -10.78 14.33
C THR A 109 0.07 -10.01 15.12
N PRO A 110 0.10 -9.98 16.47
CA PRO A 110 -0.78 -9.14 17.30
C PRO A 110 -0.47 -7.65 17.12
N ASP A 111 -1.42 -6.80 17.51
CA ASP A 111 -1.16 -5.38 17.85
C ASP A 111 -1.64 -5.06 19.29
N LYS A 112 -1.69 -3.77 19.66
CA LYS A 112 -2.10 -3.33 21.00
C LYS A 112 -3.56 -3.69 21.36
N TRP A 113 -4.43 -3.85 20.37
CA TRP A 113 -5.88 -4.01 20.55
C TRP A 113 -6.37 -5.40 20.19
N VAL A 114 -5.72 -6.04 19.21
CA VAL A 114 -6.16 -7.30 18.63
C VAL A 114 -5.07 -8.35 18.84
N PRO A 115 -5.37 -9.46 19.53
CA PRO A 115 -4.41 -10.53 19.73
C PRO A 115 -4.04 -11.17 18.39
N GLY A 116 -2.88 -11.80 18.36
CA GLY A 116 -2.39 -12.54 17.20
C GLY A 116 -2.92 -13.97 17.20
N GLY A 117 -2.29 -14.82 16.41
CA GLY A 117 -2.74 -16.19 16.29
C GLY A 117 -1.91 -17.07 15.37
N GLN A 118 -2.31 -18.32 15.28
CA GLN A 118 -1.80 -19.29 14.32
C GLN A 118 -2.91 -19.69 13.36
N GLY A 119 -2.64 -19.61 12.06
CA GLY A 119 -3.46 -20.18 11.00
C GLY A 119 -2.77 -21.38 10.35
N GLU A 120 -3.53 -22.42 10.01
CA GLU A 120 -3.07 -23.55 9.21
C GLU A 120 -4.13 -23.87 8.16
N TYR A 121 -3.74 -23.89 6.88
CA TYR A 121 -4.69 -23.99 5.77
C TYR A 121 -4.18 -24.91 4.66
N ASP A 122 -5.07 -25.77 4.18
CA ASP A 122 -4.95 -26.50 2.93
C ASP A 122 -5.73 -25.73 1.86
N VAL A 123 -5.02 -25.19 0.87
CA VAL A 123 -5.56 -24.32 -0.17
C VAL A 123 -5.50 -25.04 -1.51
N THR A 124 -6.63 -25.09 -2.23
CA THR A 124 -6.70 -25.61 -3.59
C THR A 124 -7.12 -24.49 -4.53
N LEU A 125 -6.32 -24.23 -5.56
CA LEU A 125 -6.54 -23.19 -6.57
C LEU A 125 -6.47 -23.77 -7.97
N THR A 126 -7.24 -23.21 -8.88
CA THR A 126 -7.15 -23.42 -10.33
C THR A 126 -6.70 -22.13 -11.00
N LEU A 127 -5.70 -22.24 -11.87
CA LEU A 127 -5.13 -21.15 -12.65
C LEU A 127 -5.91 -20.93 -13.95
N GLY A 128 -6.53 -19.75 -14.08
CA GLY A 128 -7.10 -19.26 -15.32
C GLY A 128 -6.03 -18.79 -16.32
N GLY A 129 -6.36 -18.80 -17.61
CA GLY A 129 -5.45 -18.37 -18.69
C GLY A 129 -5.07 -16.88 -18.65
N ASP A 130 -5.79 -16.06 -17.89
CA ASP A 130 -5.52 -14.65 -17.64
C ASP A 130 -4.67 -14.40 -16.37
N GLY A 131 -4.16 -15.46 -15.75
CA GLY A 131 -3.40 -15.39 -14.51
C GLY A 131 -4.29 -15.31 -13.25
N THR A 132 -5.62 -15.39 -13.36
CA THR A 132 -6.50 -15.42 -12.19
C THR A 132 -6.44 -16.78 -11.47
N LEU A 133 -6.58 -16.76 -10.15
CA LEU A 133 -6.65 -17.96 -9.31
C LEU A 133 -8.03 -18.03 -8.67
N ARG A 134 -8.66 -19.21 -8.68
CA ARG A 134 -9.95 -19.47 -8.02
C ARG A 134 -9.96 -20.85 -7.38
N GLY A 135 -10.55 -20.98 -6.21
CA GLY A 135 -10.71 -22.26 -5.54
C GLY A 135 -11.21 -22.08 -4.10
N THR A 136 -10.75 -22.95 -3.21
CA THR A 136 -11.21 -23.02 -1.81
C THR A 136 -10.05 -23.32 -0.86
N TYR A 137 -10.29 -23.17 0.43
CA TYR A 137 -9.40 -23.67 1.46
C TYR A 137 -10.21 -24.32 2.61
N VAL A 138 -9.54 -25.20 3.35
CA VAL A 138 -9.98 -25.75 4.64
C VAL A 138 -8.82 -25.64 5.62
N GLY A 139 -9.08 -25.37 6.89
CA GLY A 139 -8.03 -25.17 7.87
C GLY A 139 -8.54 -24.79 9.26
N SER A 140 -7.69 -24.11 10.03
CA SER A 140 -8.07 -23.54 11.32
C SER A 140 -7.33 -22.23 11.61
N TYR A 141 -7.95 -21.40 12.45
CA TYR A 141 -7.31 -20.22 13.06
C TYR A 141 -7.52 -20.26 14.56
N ASN A 142 -6.44 -20.23 15.34
CA ASN A 142 -6.47 -20.40 16.81
C ASN A 142 -7.29 -21.63 17.25
N GLY A 143 -7.10 -22.76 16.56
CA GLY A 143 -7.80 -24.02 16.83
C GLY A 143 -9.26 -24.08 16.34
N VAL A 144 -9.84 -22.97 15.90
CA VAL A 144 -11.21 -22.93 15.36
C VAL A 144 -11.18 -23.26 13.87
N LYS A 145 -11.93 -24.28 13.45
CA LYS A 145 -12.03 -24.69 12.05
C LYS A 145 -12.53 -23.55 11.15
N ARG A 146 -11.95 -23.45 9.95
CA ARG A 146 -12.26 -22.46 8.93
C ARG A 146 -12.27 -23.10 7.55
N GLU A 147 -13.17 -22.62 6.71
CA GLU A 147 -13.22 -22.97 5.30
C GLU A 147 -13.85 -21.81 4.52
N GLY A 148 -13.52 -21.71 3.24
CA GLY A 148 -14.10 -20.68 2.41
C GLY A 148 -13.48 -20.58 1.02
N PRO A 149 -13.94 -19.59 0.24
CA PRO A 149 -13.36 -19.28 -1.05
C PRO A 149 -11.89 -18.86 -0.93
N ALA A 150 -11.10 -19.28 -1.91
CA ALA A 150 -9.76 -18.78 -2.15
C ALA A 150 -9.71 -18.19 -3.57
N GLN A 151 -9.15 -17.00 -3.71
CA GLN A 151 -9.01 -16.35 -5.01
C GLN A 151 -7.71 -15.56 -5.08
N GLY A 152 -7.26 -15.21 -6.27
CA GLY A 152 -6.02 -14.47 -6.38
C GLY A 152 -5.58 -14.24 -7.80
N ARG A 153 -4.29 -13.96 -7.93
CA ARG A 153 -3.61 -13.88 -9.21
C ARG A 153 -2.19 -14.41 -9.12
N VAL A 154 -1.71 -14.94 -10.23
CA VAL A 154 -0.30 -15.24 -10.47
C VAL A 154 0.24 -14.29 -11.52
N TYR A 155 1.46 -13.83 -11.34
CA TYR A 155 2.18 -13.09 -12.37
C TYR A 155 3.67 -13.33 -12.27
N ALA A 156 4.35 -13.29 -13.41
CA ALA A 156 5.80 -13.25 -13.50
C ALA A 156 6.19 -11.89 -14.06
N PRO A 157 7.24 -11.25 -13.52
CA PRO A 157 7.73 -10.00 -14.05
C PRO A 157 8.31 -10.20 -15.45
N THR A 158 7.97 -9.29 -16.37
CA THR A 158 8.58 -9.27 -17.71
C THR A 158 9.86 -8.47 -17.65
N ARG A 159 11.00 -9.14 -17.81
CA ARG A 159 12.31 -8.46 -17.84
C ARG A 159 12.43 -7.60 -19.09
N ALA A 160 12.88 -6.35 -18.92
CA ALA A 160 13.24 -5.46 -20.00
C ALA A 160 14.41 -6.07 -20.79
N LYS A 161 14.30 -6.05 -22.13
CA LYS A 161 15.24 -6.74 -23.04
C LYS A 161 16.69 -6.30 -22.85
N ASP A 162 16.90 -5.01 -22.60
CA ASP A 162 18.22 -4.39 -22.52
C ASP A 162 18.68 -4.17 -21.06
N HIS A 163 18.00 -4.80 -20.09
CA HIS A 163 18.38 -4.66 -18.70
C HIS A 163 19.66 -5.44 -18.39
N ILE A 164 20.66 -4.72 -17.92
CA ILE A 164 21.90 -5.28 -17.37
C ILE A 164 21.71 -5.43 -15.85
N PRO A 165 21.77 -6.65 -15.29
CA PRO A 165 21.71 -6.84 -13.84
C PRO A 165 22.77 -6.01 -13.10
N LEU A 166 22.48 -5.64 -11.85
CA LEU A 166 23.45 -4.96 -11.01
C LEU A 166 24.61 -5.91 -10.66
N ALA A 167 25.82 -5.36 -10.60
CA ALA A 167 26.90 -6.02 -9.88
C ALA A 167 26.61 -6.00 -8.36
N PRO A 168 27.14 -6.96 -7.58
CA PRO A 168 27.02 -6.93 -6.13
C PRO A 168 27.52 -5.60 -5.55
N GLN A 169 26.71 -4.96 -4.69
CA GLN A 169 27.00 -3.66 -4.07
C GLN A 169 27.25 -2.52 -5.07
N GLU A 170 26.70 -2.61 -6.30
CA GLU A 170 26.86 -1.55 -7.29
C GLU A 170 26.17 -0.26 -6.85
N HIS A 171 26.93 0.82 -6.65
CA HIS A 171 26.39 2.16 -6.41
C HIS A 171 27.08 3.22 -7.27
N PRO A 172 26.38 4.30 -7.67
CA PRO A 172 24.93 4.50 -7.52
C PRO A 172 24.09 3.57 -8.41
N ARG A 173 22.83 3.32 -8.03
CA ARG A 173 21.88 2.44 -8.76
C ARG A 173 20.46 2.99 -8.86
N LEU A 174 20.05 3.89 -7.98
CA LEU A 174 18.65 4.33 -7.89
C LEU A 174 18.30 5.30 -9.02
N LEU A 175 18.91 6.49 -9.04
CA LEU A 175 18.61 7.54 -10.02
C LEU A 175 19.42 7.40 -11.31
N LEU A 176 20.62 6.86 -11.20
CA LEU A 176 21.58 6.67 -12.28
C LEU A 176 22.54 5.54 -11.90
N ARG A 177 23.20 4.95 -12.90
CA ARG A 177 24.33 4.04 -12.74
C ARG A 177 25.63 4.73 -13.12
N LYS A 178 26.77 4.17 -12.71
CA LYS A 178 28.09 4.66 -13.13
C LYS A 178 28.24 4.73 -14.66
N THR A 179 27.59 3.82 -15.37
CA THR A 179 27.55 3.79 -16.85
C THR A 179 26.85 4.99 -17.46
N ASP A 180 25.99 5.68 -16.72
CA ASP A 180 25.21 6.82 -17.22
C ASP A 180 25.98 8.15 -17.08
N LEU A 181 27.01 8.18 -16.21
CA LEU A 181 27.78 9.40 -15.91
C LEU A 181 28.43 10.07 -17.12
N PRO A 182 29.03 9.35 -18.09
CA PRO A 182 29.59 9.99 -19.28
C PRO A 182 28.54 10.80 -20.05
N GLU A 183 27.38 10.23 -20.33
CA GLU A 183 26.30 10.92 -21.05
C GLU A 183 25.74 12.09 -20.24
N LEU A 184 25.51 11.90 -18.94
CA LEU A 184 25.02 12.96 -18.06
C LEU A 184 26.01 14.13 -17.98
N ARG A 185 27.32 13.87 -17.95
CA ARG A 185 28.35 14.92 -17.93
C ARG A 185 28.42 15.68 -19.25
N GLU A 186 28.24 15.03 -20.39
CA GLU A 186 28.08 15.74 -21.67
C GLU A 186 26.80 16.57 -21.70
N LYS A 187 25.68 16.00 -21.21
CA LYS A 187 24.41 16.72 -21.05
C LYS A 187 24.56 17.98 -20.19
N ALA A 188 25.35 17.91 -19.12
CA ALA A 188 25.62 19.03 -18.22
C ALA A 188 26.36 20.20 -18.88
N LYS A 189 27.08 19.96 -19.99
CA LYS A 189 27.78 21.02 -20.75
C LYS A 189 26.84 21.84 -21.65
N THR A 190 25.65 21.31 -21.96
CA THR A 190 24.65 22.02 -22.77
C THR A 190 24.08 23.24 -22.03
N PRO A 191 23.46 24.23 -22.72
CA PRO A 191 22.80 25.35 -22.04
C PRO A 191 21.74 24.91 -21.01
N PHE A 192 20.95 23.88 -21.36
CA PHE A 192 19.99 23.26 -20.43
C PHE A 192 20.70 22.64 -19.23
N GLY A 193 21.78 21.90 -19.47
CA GLY A 193 22.56 21.26 -18.42
C GLY A 193 23.21 22.24 -17.45
N LYS A 194 23.75 23.35 -17.94
CA LYS A 194 24.32 24.41 -17.09
C LYS A 194 23.24 25.02 -16.18
N ALA A 195 22.08 25.36 -16.73
CA ALA A 195 20.96 25.87 -15.95
C ALA A 195 20.45 24.85 -14.91
N ALA A 196 20.48 23.55 -15.26
CA ALA A 196 20.16 22.48 -14.33
C ALA A 196 21.18 22.41 -13.18
N MET A 197 22.49 22.41 -13.46
CA MET A 197 23.52 22.34 -12.42
C MET A 197 23.45 23.54 -11.46
N GLU A 198 23.28 24.76 -11.98
CA GLU A 198 23.09 25.96 -11.16
C GLU A 198 21.86 25.84 -10.24
N ARG A 199 20.77 25.25 -10.74
CA ARG A 199 19.55 25.05 -9.95
C ARG A 199 19.72 23.94 -8.90
N ILE A 200 20.39 22.84 -9.25
CA ILE A 200 20.70 21.74 -8.33
C ILE A 200 21.57 22.25 -7.18
N GLU A 201 22.63 22.99 -7.48
CA GLU A 201 23.52 23.59 -6.48
C GLU A 201 22.77 24.54 -5.55
N ARG A 202 21.94 25.43 -6.12
CA ARG A 202 21.13 26.37 -5.33
C ARG A 202 20.09 25.69 -4.43
N VAL A 203 19.47 24.59 -4.89
CA VAL A 203 18.48 23.85 -4.10
C VAL A 203 19.15 23.12 -2.94
N GLY A 204 20.36 22.58 -3.13
CA GLY A 204 21.22 22.09 -2.05
C GLY A 204 20.63 21.00 -1.17
N THR A 205 19.59 20.29 -1.62
CA THR A 205 19.02 19.15 -0.88
C THR A 205 20.01 18.00 -0.77
N PRO A 206 19.85 17.06 0.19
CA PRO A 206 20.77 15.92 0.31
C PRO A 206 20.93 15.14 -1.00
N THR A 207 19.84 14.92 -1.74
CA THR A 207 19.86 14.31 -3.07
C THR A 207 20.65 15.15 -4.09
N ALA A 208 20.46 16.47 -4.11
CA ALA A 208 21.17 17.37 -5.00
C ALA A 208 22.68 17.38 -4.73
N LEU A 209 23.08 17.40 -3.45
CA LEU A 209 24.49 17.33 -3.04
C LEU A 209 25.13 15.99 -3.44
N GLY A 210 24.44 14.87 -3.21
CA GLY A 210 24.91 13.55 -3.66
C GLY A 210 25.03 13.45 -5.19
N PHE A 211 24.09 14.05 -5.91
CA PHE A 211 24.15 14.11 -7.37
C PHE A 211 25.33 14.96 -7.86
N LEU A 212 25.60 16.11 -7.24
CA LEU A 212 26.78 16.94 -7.56
C LEU A 212 28.10 16.20 -7.32
N TYR A 213 28.19 15.39 -6.26
CA TYR A 213 29.33 14.50 -6.05
C TYR A 213 29.53 13.56 -7.24
N GLN A 214 28.48 12.88 -7.71
CA GLN A 214 28.57 11.99 -8.86
C GLN A 214 28.97 12.72 -10.16
N MET A 215 28.43 13.93 -10.37
CA MET A 215 28.74 14.73 -11.56
C MET A 215 30.17 15.26 -11.59
N THR A 216 30.72 15.66 -10.44
CA THR A 216 32.01 16.38 -10.34
C THR A 216 33.18 15.52 -9.84
N GLY A 217 32.91 14.48 -9.05
CA GLY A 217 33.90 13.72 -8.30
C GLY A 217 34.44 14.44 -7.04
N ASP A 218 33.96 15.64 -6.73
CA ASP A 218 34.41 16.41 -5.56
C ASP A 218 33.76 15.88 -4.27
N LYS A 219 34.59 15.26 -3.43
CA LYS A 219 34.17 14.68 -2.14
C LYS A 219 33.59 15.72 -1.17
N ALA A 220 33.87 17.02 -1.35
CA ALA A 220 33.26 18.05 -0.53
C ALA A 220 31.73 18.06 -0.63
N TRP A 221 31.17 17.67 -1.78
CA TRP A 221 29.73 17.51 -1.94
C TRP A 221 29.18 16.31 -1.16
N ALA A 222 29.88 15.17 -1.18
CA ALA A 222 29.50 14.00 -0.40
C ALA A 222 29.54 14.26 1.11
N VAL A 223 30.56 14.99 1.59
CA VAL A 223 30.67 15.40 3.01
C VAL A 223 29.50 16.31 3.41
N LYS A 224 29.11 17.26 2.56
CA LYS A 224 27.92 18.10 2.80
C LYS A 224 26.64 17.24 2.80
N ALA A 225 26.50 16.31 1.86
CA ALA A 225 25.35 15.41 1.78
C ALA A 225 25.21 14.52 3.01
N GLU A 226 26.31 13.93 3.50
CA GLU A 226 26.36 13.13 4.72
C GLU A 226 25.96 13.98 5.94
N LYS A 227 26.49 15.19 6.07
CA LYS A 227 26.14 16.11 7.15
C LYS A 227 24.64 16.45 7.17
N GLU A 228 24.05 16.73 6.02
CA GLU A 228 22.60 16.96 5.95
C GLU A 228 21.80 15.68 6.26
N ALA A 229 22.23 14.53 5.74
CA ALA A 229 21.62 13.25 6.02
C ALA A 229 21.67 12.87 7.51
N GLU A 230 22.72 13.28 8.22
CA GLU A 230 22.82 13.12 9.68
C GLU A 230 21.70 13.84 10.44
N GLU A 231 21.29 15.04 9.99
CA GLU A 231 20.14 15.74 10.57
C GLU A 231 18.84 14.97 10.37
N TYR A 232 18.64 14.42 9.17
CA TYR A 232 17.51 13.55 8.88
C TYR A 232 17.54 12.28 9.74
N LEU A 233 18.69 11.60 9.89
CA LEU A 233 18.84 10.43 10.76
C LEU A 233 18.57 10.75 12.24
N ALA A 234 19.01 11.91 12.72
CA ALA A 234 18.72 12.40 14.07
C ALA A 234 17.25 12.82 14.27
N GLY A 235 16.42 12.78 13.22
CA GLY A 235 15.04 13.26 13.26
C GLY A 235 14.93 14.76 13.48
N ARG A 236 16.02 15.51 13.28
CA ARG A 236 16.06 16.96 13.35
C ARG A 236 15.65 17.55 12.01
N LYS A 237 15.11 18.76 12.07
CA LYS A 237 14.72 19.54 10.89
C LYS A 237 15.92 20.41 10.47
N PRO A 238 16.48 20.26 9.26
CA PRO A 238 17.37 21.27 8.71
C PRO A 238 16.64 22.61 8.61
N GLU A 239 17.25 23.71 9.07
CA GLU A 239 16.70 25.06 8.90
C GLU A 239 16.36 25.30 7.41
N ASN A 240 15.19 25.90 7.13
CA ASN A 240 14.70 26.17 5.77
C ASN A 240 14.36 24.95 4.89
N SER A 241 14.28 23.72 5.42
CA SER A 241 13.73 22.60 4.65
C SER A 241 12.26 22.88 4.27
N PRO A 242 11.91 22.96 2.96
CA PRO A 242 10.55 23.28 2.51
C PRO A 242 9.57 22.11 2.73
N PHE A 243 10.09 20.97 3.17
CA PHE A 243 9.30 19.79 3.44
C PHE A 243 8.97 19.76 4.94
N VAL A 244 7.65 19.79 5.29
CA VAL A 244 6.96 19.18 6.48
C VAL A 244 6.20 20.17 7.40
N PRO A 245 4.90 19.89 7.77
CA PRO A 245 4.52 19.02 8.91
C PRO A 245 3.49 17.87 8.74
N MET A 246 3.23 17.31 7.55
CA MET A 246 2.49 16.02 7.43
C MET A 246 3.16 14.93 6.57
N MET A 247 4.20 15.26 5.79
CA MET A 247 4.92 14.36 4.86
C MET A 247 6.31 13.91 5.34
N GLY A 248 6.64 14.10 6.62
CA GLY A 248 8.05 14.07 7.07
C GLY A 248 8.76 12.74 7.06
N SER A 249 8.05 11.63 7.27
CA SER A 249 8.68 10.32 7.24
C SER A 249 9.10 9.92 5.82
N TRP A 250 8.33 10.29 4.81
CA TRP A 250 8.60 9.87 3.44
C TRP A 250 9.78 10.64 2.82
N ALA A 251 9.77 11.98 2.84
CA ALA A 251 10.90 12.75 2.32
C ALA A 251 12.22 12.40 3.04
N ARG A 252 12.16 12.07 4.33
CA ARG A 252 13.30 11.53 5.10
C ARG A 252 13.80 10.20 4.52
N LEU A 253 12.91 9.22 4.29
CA LEU A 253 13.28 7.92 3.71
C LEU A 253 13.92 8.09 2.33
N GLU A 254 13.31 8.92 1.48
CA GLU A 254 13.80 9.20 0.14
C GLU A 254 15.19 9.83 0.17
N HIS A 255 15.36 10.97 0.85
CA HIS A 255 16.65 11.67 0.87
C HIS A 255 17.78 10.82 1.46
N LEU A 256 17.50 10.05 2.53
CA LEU A 256 18.51 9.17 3.11
C LEU A 256 18.90 8.02 2.16
N ALA A 257 17.92 7.41 1.47
CA ALA A 257 18.21 6.39 0.45
C ALA A 257 19.04 6.97 -0.71
N MET A 258 18.71 8.18 -1.16
CA MET A 258 19.44 8.86 -2.23
C MET A 258 20.87 9.22 -1.83
N VAL A 259 21.10 9.71 -0.60
CA VAL A 259 22.47 9.98 -0.11
C VAL A 259 23.25 8.69 0.04
N TYR A 260 22.65 7.64 0.60
CA TYR A 260 23.32 6.36 0.73
C TYR A 260 23.77 5.82 -0.64
N ASP A 261 22.89 5.89 -1.64
CA ASP A 261 23.17 5.43 -2.99
C ASP A 261 24.20 6.31 -3.72
N LEU A 262 23.98 7.62 -3.77
CA LEU A 262 24.81 8.55 -4.53
C LEU A 262 26.16 8.81 -3.88
N CYS A 263 26.32 8.63 -2.57
CA CYS A 263 27.57 8.88 -1.87
C CYS A 263 28.24 7.60 -1.32
N TYR A 264 27.76 6.41 -1.69
CA TYR A 264 28.13 5.14 -1.08
C TYR A 264 29.64 4.96 -0.80
N ASP A 265 30.49 5.31 -1.77
CA ASP A 265 31.94 5.15 -1.68
C ASP A 265 32.65 6.23 -0.86
N ALA A 266 31.98 7.34 -0.58
CA ALA A 266 32.48 8.46 0.23
C ALA A 266 31.94 8.49 1.66
N LEU A 267 30.82 7.81 1.94
CA LEU A 267 30.20 7.77 3.27
C LEU A 267 31.06 7.05 4.31
N SER A 268 31.04 7.56 5.53
CA SER A 268 31.72 6.90 6.65
C SER A 268 31.11 5.52 6.97
N PRO A 269 31.92 4.52 7.39
CA PRO A 269 31.40 3.22 7.83
C PRO A 269 30.38 3.34 8.97
N GLU A 270 30.58 4.31 9.87
CA GLU A 270 29.68 4.58 10.99
C GLU A 270 28.30 5.05 10.52
N PHE A 271 28.24 6.01 9.59
CA PHE A 271 26.99 6.46 9.00
C PHE A 271 26.25 5.29 8.32
N LYS A 272 26.96 4.46 7.55
CA LYS A 272 26.34 3.31 6.86
C LYS A 272 25.71 2.33 7.86
N ALA A 273 26.43 2.00 8.94
CA ALA A 273 25.93 1.10 9.97
C ALA A 273 24.68 1.67 10.67
N ARG A 274 24.71 2.97 11.01
CA ARG A 274 23.57 3.67 11.61
C ARG A 274 22.36 3.76 10.68
N TYR A 275 22.57 4.05 9.40
CA TYR A 275 21.48 4.07 8.40
C TYR A 275 20.84 2.69 8.24
N ARG A 276 21.64 1.62 8.14
CA ARG A 276 21.13 0.23 8.07
C ARG A 276 20.27 -0.11 9.28
N SER A 277 20.77 0.13 10.49
CA SER A 277 20.02 -0.10 11.74
C SER A 277 18.74 0.72 11.77
N TRP A 278 18.81 2.00 11.41
CA TRP A 278 17.66 2.89 11.38
C TRP A 278 16.58 2.42 10.39
N LEU A 279 16.95 2.08 9.14
CA LEU A 279 15.99 1.63 8.14
C LEU A 279 15.36 0.28 8.54
N GLY A 280 16.14 -0.63 9.12
CA GLY A 280 15.66 -1.89 9.66
C GLY A 280 14.59 -1.70 10.74
N ASP A 281 14.84 -0.84 11.73
CA ASP A 281 13.84 -0.49 12.76
C ASP A 281 12.63 0.22 12.15
N PHE A 282 12.85 1.19 11.27
CA PHE A 282 11.76 1.95 10.67
C PHE A 282 10.84 1.02 9.86
N GLY A 283 11.41 0.10 9.09
CA GLY A 283 10.69 -0.96 8.40
C GLY A 283 9.92 -1.87 9.36
N PHE A 284 10.57 -2.32 10.45
CA PHE A 284 9.89 -3.11 11.48
C PHE A 284 8.69 -2.38 12.07
N ARG A 285 8.84 -1.09 12.40
CA ARG A 285 7.76 -0.26 12.94
C ARG A 285 6.63 -0.09 11.95
N VAL A 286 6.92 0.17 10.68
CA VAL A 286 5.87 0.31 9.66
C VAL A 286 5.06 -0.97 9.46
N PHE A 287 5.72 -2.13 9.44
CA PHE A 287 5.05 -3.39 9.10
C PHE A 287 4.55 -4.19 10.30
N PHE A 288 5.20 -4.12 11.46
CA PHE A 288 4.91 -4.98 12.61
C PHE A 288 4.59 -4.23 13.91
N ALA A 289 4.84 -2.92 13.98
CA ALA A 289 4.50 -2.09 15.14
C ALA A 289 4.03 -0.67 14.75
N PRO A 290 3.07 -0.52 13.81
CA PRO A 290 2.71 0.79 13.24
C PRO A 290 2.14 1.77 14.27
N GLU A 291 1.60 1.27 15.38
CA GLU A 291 1.14 2.08 16.51
C GLU A 291 2.27 2.90 17.14
N SER A 292 3.52 2.47 17.01
CA SER A 292 4.71 3.19 17.50
C SER A 292 5.04 4.47 16.69
N LEU A 293 4.45 4.65 15.52
CA LEU A 293 4.65 5.83 14.66
C LEU A 293 3.52 6.87 14.83
N GLY A 294 2.40 6.45 15.41
CA GLY A 294 1.27 7.30 15.80
C GLY A 294 -0.07 6.75 15.30
N THR A 295 -1.13 6.99 16.07
CA THR A 295 -2.48 6.49 15.79
C THR A 295 -3.22 7.25 14.68
N ASN A 296 -2.68 8.40 14.24
CA ASN A 296 -3.33 9.25 13.23
C ASN A 296 -2.89 8.91 11.79
N ILE A 297 -1.95 7.98 11.61
CA ILE A 297 -1.54 7.53 10.28
C ILE A 297 -2.51 6.45 9.83
N ASN A 298 -3.14 6.67 8.68
CA ASN A 298 -3.92 5.63 8.02
C ASN A 298 -2.96 4.66 7.32
N TRP A 299 -2.73 3.49 7.91
CA TRP A 299 -1.82 2.46 7.40
C TRP A 299 -2.38 1.63 6.23
N HIS A 300 -3.54 2.00 5.70
CA HIS A 300 -4.08 1.34 4.52
C HIS A 300 -3.19 1.56 3.28
N PRO A 301 -2.87 0.56 2.44
CA PRO A 301 -1.97 0.71 1.28
C PRO A 301 -2.28 1.84 0.27
N VAL A 302 -3.54 2.27 0.19
CA VAL A 302 -3.94 3.38 -0.70
C VAL A 302 -3.88 4.77 -0.08
N SER A 303 -3.63 4.87 1.24
CA SER A 303 -3.68 6.18 1.90
C SER A 303 -2.56 7.07 1.38
N ASN A 304 -2.92 8.34 1.14
CA ASN A 304 -1.98 9.44 0.93
C ASN A 304 -0.80 9.50 1.93
N HIS A 305 -0.94 8.98 3.16
CA HIS A 305 0.16 8.93 4.12
C HIS A 305 1.05 7.70 3.93
N SER A 306 0.47 6.50 4.02
CA SER A 306 1.24 5.25 4.05
C SER A 306 1.82 4.88 2.69
N ALA A 307 1.15 5.20 1.57
CA ALA A 307 1.65 4.89 0.22
C ALA A 307 3.02 5.53 -0.04
N ASN A 308 3.20 6.76 0.43
CA ASN A 308 4.47 7.47 0.39
C ASN A 308 5.52 6.86 1.33
N VAL A 309 5.12 6.44 2.54
CA VAL A 309 6.02 5.74 3.46
C VAL A 309 6.49 4.40 2.88
N TYR A 310 5.60 3.62 2.27
CA TYR A 310 5.95 2.34 1.64
C TYR A 310 6.88 2.52 0.45
N SER A 311 6.63 3.51 -0.40
CA SER A 311 7.53 3.80 -1.53
C SER A 311 8.90 4.32 -1.07
N GLY A 312 8.97 5.15 -0.03
CA GLY A 312 10.24 5.56 0.59
C GLY A 312 11.02 4.38 1.19
N LEU A 313 10.32 3.46 1.86
CA LEU A 313 10.93 2.22 2.37
C LEU A 313 11.41 1.32 1.23
N ALA A 314 10.69 1.26 0.11
CA ALA A 314 11.11 0.51 -1.07
C ALA A 314 12.42 1.07 -1.63
N LEU A 315 12.58 2.39 -1.70
CA LEU A 315 13.83 3.03 -2.10
C LEU A 315 14.98 2.63 -1.17
N GLY A 316 14.79 2.71 0.14
CA GLY A 316 15.81 2.27 1.10
C GLY A 316 16.15 0.78 0.97
N ALA A 317 15.16 -0.08 0.73
CA ALA A 317 15.38 -1.51 0.53
C ALA A 317 16.15 -1.79 -0.76
N LEU A 318 15.85 -1.10 -1.87
CA LEU A 318 16.56 -1.24 -3.15
C LEU A 318 18.04 -0.85 -3.06
N VAL A 319 18.41 -0.01 -2.09
CA VAL A 319 19.81 0.38 -1.84
C VAL A 319 20.56 -0.68 -1.03
N LEU A 320 19.88 -1.48 -0.21
CA LEU A 320 20.51 -2.36 0.79
C LEU A 320 20.26 -3.86 0.58
N PHE A 321 19.40 -4.28 -0.35
CA PHE A 321 18.97 -5.69 -0.44
C PHE A 321 20.09 -6.69 -0.79
N ASP A 322 21.18 -6.23 -1.40
CA ASP A 322 22.37 -7.02 -1.74
C ASP A 322 23.58 -6.68 -0.84
N GLU A 323 23.38 -5.89 0.21
CA GLU A 323 24.40 -5.69 1.23
C GLU A 323 24.64 -7.01 1.97
N PRO A 324 25.89 -7.40 2.19
CA PRO A 324 26.19 -8.65 2.86
C PRO A 324 25.81 -8.57 4.35
N SER A 325 25.37 -9.70 4.87
CA SER A 325 25.13 -9.90 6.30
C SER A 325 25.65 -11.25 6.77
N ALA A 326 25.69 -11.43 8.09
CA ALA A 326 25.74 -12.77 8.67
C ALA A 326 24.52 -13.60 8.24
N ALA A 327 24.67 -14.93 8.27
CA ALA A 327 23.56 -15.84 8.02
C ALA A 327 22.39 -15.55 8.98
N PRO A 328 21.13 -15.68 8.52
CA PRO A 328 19.98 -15.52 9.40
C PRO A 328 20.07 -16.47 10.58
N ARG A 329 19.60 -16.03 11.76
CA ARG A 329 19.57 -16.88 12.95
C ARG A 329 18.32 -17.75 12.95
N GLU A 330 18.49 -18.97 13.42
CA GLU A 330 17.40 -19.92 13.61
C GLU A 330 16.44 -19.39 14.69
N PRO A 331 15.11 -19.44 14.47
CA PRO A 331 14.13 -19.11 15.49
C PRO A 331 14.36 -19.94 16.75
N THR A 332 14.36 -19.29 17.91
CA THR A 332 14.57 -20.02 19.17
C THR A 332 13.33 -20.86 19.51
N ALA A 333 13.55 -22.14 19.85
CA ALA A 333 12.49 -23.04 20.26
C ALA A 333 11.82 -22.55 21.56
N PRO A 334 10.47 -22.53 21.64
CA PRO A 334 9.78 -22.19 22.87
C PRO A 334 9.99 -23.30 23.90
N PHE A 335 10.19 -22.94 25.15
CA PHE A 335 10.10 -23.90 26.24
C PHE A 335 8.63 -24.19 26.54
N LEU A 336 8.19 -25.44 26.34
CA LEU A 336 6.78 -25.83 26.46
C LEU A 336 6.50 -26.74 27.66
N GLU A 337 7.53 -27.14 28.39
CA GLU A 337 7.38 -28.03 29.56
C GLU A 337 6.86 -27.23 30.76
N GLU A 338 6.05 -27.88 31.60
CA GLU A 338 5.56 -27.27 32.83
C GLU A 338 6.65 -27.23 33.89
N VAL A 339 7.47 -28.27 34.04
CA VAL A 339 8.52 -28.32 35.07
C VAL A 339 9.80 -27.67 34.57
N LEU A 340 10.24 -26.59 35.23
CA LEU A 340 11.52 -25.95 34.97
C LEU A 340 12.45 -26.18 36.17
N PRO A 341 13.45 -27.08 36.06
CA PRO A 341 14.39 -27.31 37.16
C PRO A 341 15.31 -26.09 37.37
N PRO A 342 15.86 -25.91 38.59
CA PRO A 342 16.85 -24.87 38.85
C PRO A 342 18.12 -25.12 38.02
N ALA A 343 18.91 -24.06 37.82
CA ALA A 343 20.16 -24.17 37.08
C ALA A 343 21.12 -25.11 37.83
N LYS A 344 21.41 -26.27 37.22
CA LYS A 344 22.23 -27.31 37.83
C LYS A 344 23.66 -26.81 38.05
N ASP A 345 24.19 -27.04 39.26
CA ASP A 345 25.55 -26.66 39.66
C ASP A 345 25.88 -25.16 39.45
N PHE A 346 24.86 -24.31 39.36
CA PHE A 346 25.01 -22.89 39.06
C PHE A 346 25.45 -22.09 40.29
N ILE A 347 26.54 -21.34 40.13
CA ILE A 347 27.05 -20.40 41.12
C ILE A 347 27.01 -19.00 40.49
N PRO A 348 26.26 -18.04 41.07
CA PRO A 348 26.25 -16.66 40.61
C PRO A 348 27.66 -16.08 40.59
N ALA A 349 28.03 -15.41 39.50
CA ALA A 349 29.32 -14.75 39.39
C ALA A 349 29.41 -13.57 40.37
N GLU A 350 30.64 -13.16 40.71
CA GLU A 350 30.87 -12.02 41.59
C GLU A 350 30.17 -10.74 41.07
N GLY A 351 29.46 -10.05 41.96
CA GLY A 351 28.69 -8.84 41.64
C GLY A 351 27.33 -9.07 41.01
N VAL A 352 26.92 -10.33 40.76
CA VAL A 352 25.57 -10.67 40.29
C VAL A 352 24.58 -10.62 41.47
N PRO A 353 23.46 -9.88 41.37
CA PRO A 353 22.44 -9.87 42.40
C PRO A 353 21.69 -11.21 42.45
N VAL A 354 21.44 -11.69 43.67
CA VAL A 354 20.58 -12.85 43.95
C VAL A 354 19.39 -12.35 44.76
N VAL A 355 18.20 -12.41 44.17
CA VAL A 355 16.98 -11.82 44.72
C VAL A 355 15.99 -12.95 45.06
N PRO A 356 15.46 -13.03 46.29
CA PRO A 356 14.41 -13.99 46.62
C PRO A 356 13.17 -13.81 45.73
N LEU A 357 12.56 -14.91 45.29
CA LEU A 357 11.28 -14.87 44.59
C LEU A 357 10.22 -14.25 45.49
N ALA A 358 9.70 -13.08 45.09
CA ALA A 358 8.54 -12.45 45.69
C ALA A 358 7.35 -12.60 44.71
N PRO A 359 6.37 -13.48 44.98
CA PRO A 359 5.31 -13.78 44.02
C PRO A 359 4.55 -12.52 43.58
N GLY A 360 4.37 -12.36 42.26
CA GLY A 360 3.73 -11.21 41.64
C GLY A 360 4.58 -9.93 41.56
N LYS A 361 5.82 -9.95 42.06
CA LYS A 361 6.77 -8.84 41.96
C LYS A 361 7.93 -9.18 41.06
N SER A 362 8.48 -8.15 40.41
CA SER A 362 9.69 -8.22 39.63
C SER A 362 10.90 -7.93 40.51
N PRO A 363 12.07 -8.55 40.26
CA PRO A 363 13.31 -8.19 40.95
C PRO A 363 13.60 -6.69 40.85
N THR A 364 14.15 -6.11 41.92
CA THR A 364 14.55 -4.69 41.98
C THR A 364 16.06 -4.50 41.84
N GLU A 365 16.81 -5.60 41.73
CA GLU A 365 18.26 -5.59 41.59
C GLU A 365 18.67 -6.39 40.36
N TRP A 366 19.44 -5.74 39.48
CA TRP A 366 19.83 -6.24 38.18
C TRP A 366 21.28 -5.88 37.87
N LEU A 367 21.93 -6.68 37.04
CA LEU A 367 22.91 -6.17 36.09
C LEU A 367 22.17 -5.64 34.88
N GLN A 368 22.70 -4.60 34.24
CA GLN A 368 22.17 -4.07 32.99
C GLN A 368 23.32 -3.81 32.01
N THR A 369 23.06 -3.85 30.71
CA THR A 369 23.96 -3.24 29.75
C THR A 369 23.79 -1.72 29.72
N GLU A 370 24.74 -1.00 29.15
CA GLU A 370 24.48 0.35 28.66
C GLU A 370 23.29 0.37 27.68
N PRO A 371 22.48 1.44 27.68
CA PRO A 371 21.36 1.58 26.76
C PRO A 371 21.86 1.82 25.33
N LEU A 372 21.53 0.91 24.41
CA LEU A 372 21.72 1.15 22.99
C LEU A 372 20.60 2.07 22.48
N ARG A 373 20.94 3.27 22.02
CA ARG A 373 20.00 4.30 21.50
C ARG A 373 19.46 3.99 20.09
N THR A 374 19.27 2.72 19.80
CA THR A 374 18.65 2.21 18.57
C THR A 374 18.00 0.86 18.87
N THR A 375 17.16 0.35 17.97
CA THR A 375 16.76 -1.05 18.01
C THR A 375 17.55 -1.90 17.04
N THR A 376 17.76 -3.14 17.42
CA THR A 376 18.20 -4.14 16.44
C THR A 376 17.04 -4.50 15.49
N PRO A 377 17.34 -4.93 14.26
CA PRO A 377 16.31 -5.26 13.28
C PRO A 377 15.52 -6.54 13.59
N ASP A 378 16.01 -7.37 14.51
CA ASP A 378 15.36 -8.62 14.92
C ASP A 378 14.34 -8.41 16.06
N ASP A 379 13.23 -9.16 16.04
CA ASP A 379 12.28 -9.24 17.16
C ASP A 379 12.91 -10.09 18.28
N PRO A 380 13.08 -9.58 19.51
CA PRO A 380 13.73 -10.33 20.58
C PRO A 380 13.00 -11.61 20.98
N ARG A 381 11.72 -11.78 20.59
CA ARG A 381 10.94 -13.01 20.79
C ARG A 381 11.21 -14.08 19.73
N GLU A 382 11.86 -13.71 18.63
CA GLU A 382 12.29 -14.63 17.57
C GLU A 382 13.78 -14.93 17.69
N VAL A 383 14.58 -13.92 18.09
CA VAL A 383 16.04 -14.00 18.18
C VAL A 383 16.52 -13.44 19.51
N PHE A 384 17.10 -14.30 20.36
CA PHE A 384 17.60 -13.92 21.68
C PHE A 384 19.12 -13.74 21.78
N TYR A 385 19.81 -13.73 20.62
CA TYR A 385 21.26 -13.48 20.50
C TYR A 385 22.18 -14.41 21.33
N GLY A 386 21.68 -15.58 21.76
CA GLY A 386 22.43 -16.49 22.62
C GLY A 386 22.57 -16.00 24.07
N LEU A 387 21.83 -14.95 24.46
CA LEU A 387 21.89 -14.37 25.80
C LEU A 387 21.40 -15.35 26.88
N GLU A 388 20.59 -16.34 26.51
CA GLU A 388 20.09 -17.40 27.39
C GLU A 388 21.21 -18.30 27.95
N ALA A 389 22.36 -18.34 27.28
CA ALA A 389 23.53 -19.11 27.72
C ALA A 389 24.61 -18.25 28.42
N VAL A 390 24.38 -16.94 28.56
CA VAL A 390 25.35 -16.02 29.16
C VAL A 390 25.11 -15.92 30.67
N HIS A 391 26.18 -16.08 31.44
CA HIS A 391 26.21 -15.84 32.89
C HIS A 391 27.09 -14.62 33.18
N PRO A 392 26.59 -13.39 32.98
CA PRO A 392 27.42 -12.20 33.00
C PRO A 392 27.83 -11.84 34.44
N LYS A 393 28.95 -11.13 34.55
CA LYS A 393 29.34 -10.33 35.70
C LYS A 393 29.53 -8.87 35.25
N PRO A 394 29.67 -7.89 36.17
CA PRO A 394 30.09 -6.55 35.76
C PRO A 394 31.37 -6.59 34.91
N GLY A 395 31.34 -5.92 33.75
CA GLY A 395 32.39 -5.93 32.72
C GLY A 395 32.26 -7.01 31.65
N THR A 396 31.29 -7.94 31.73
CA THR A 396 31.05 -8.93 30.66
C THR A 396 30.52 -8.24 29.41
N ALA A 397 31.28 -8.34 28.31
CA ALA A 397 30.85 -7.87 26.99
C ALA A 397 30.00 -8.94 26.27
N VAL A 398 28.92 -8.50 25.62
CA VAL A 398 28.04 -9.29 24.75
C VAL A 398 27.83 -8.56 23.42
N LYS A 399 27.27 -9.26 22.43
CA LYS A 399 26.85 -8.64 21.17
C LYS A 399 25.35 -8.78 20.99
N ILE A 400 24.67 -7.65 20.76
CA ILE A 400 23.26 -7.61 20.40
C ILE A 400 23.18 -6.97 19.01
N GLY A 401 22.92 -7.80 17.99
CA GLY A 401 23.12 -7.42 16.60
C GLY A 401 24.60 -7.18 16.31
N ASP A 402 24.89 -6.05 15.66
CA ASP A 402 26.25 -5.58 15.39
C ASP A 402 26.84 -4.75 16.54
N PHE A 403 26.07 -4.54 17.61
CA PHE A 403 26.45 -3.63 18.69
C PHE A 403 27.08 -4.41 19.85
N PRO A 404 28.35 -4.14 20.21
CA PRO A 404 28.91 -4.62 21.45
C PRO A 404 28.30 -3.84 22.62
N LEU A 405 27.88 -4.54 23.66
CA LEU A 405 27.36 -3.96 24.90
C LEU A 405 28.01 -4.63 26.11
N THR A 406 28.12 -3.93 27.23
CA THR A 406 28.82 -4.40 28.43
C THR A 406 27.92 -4.36 29.65
N PHE A 407 27.81 -5.50 30.36
CA PHE A 407 27.06 -5.54 31.62
C PHE A 407 27.76 -4.72 32.70
N GLN A 408 26.97 -3.99 33.47
CA GLN A 408 27.36 -3.21 34.63
C GLN A 408 26.32 -3.37 35.75
N THR A 409 26.71 -3.04 36.97
CA THR A 409 25.77 -2.98 38.09
C THR A 409 24.72 -1.92 37.79
N MET A 410 23.44 -2.25 37.96
CA MET A 410 22.36 -1.30 37.73
C MET A 410 22.44 -0.12 38.71
N PRO A 411 22.49 1.13 38.22
CA PRO A 411 22.40 2.32 39.07
C PRO A 411 21.13 2.35 39.92
N GLU A 412 21.22 2.86 41.14
CA GLU A 412 20.06 2.96 42.06
C GLU A 412 18.90 3.77 41.46
N ALA A 413 19.21 4.82 40.70
CA ALA A 413 18.22 5.65 40.00
C ALA A 413 17.38 4.87 38.97
N ASN A 414 17.80 3.67 38.56
CA ASN A 414 17.10 2.84 37.60
C ASN A 414 16.20 1.81 38.27
N ARG A 415 16.23 1.71 39.61
CA ARG A 415 15.33 0.81 40.35
C ARG A 415 13.90 1.34 40.24
N SER A 416 12.96 0.47 39.89
CA SER A 416 11.54 0.82 39.91
C SER A 416 11.08 1.14 41.34
N SER A 417 10.40 2.27 41.51
CA SER A 417 9.69 2.61 42.74
C SER A 417 8.25 2.08 42.78
N ALA A 418 7.78 1.42 41.73
CA ALA A 418 6.41 0.92 41.70
C ALA A 418 6.23 -0.29 42.63
N PRO A 419 4.99 -0.53 43.11
CA PRO A 419 4.71 -1.64 44.03
C PRO A 419 5.09 -3.03 43.50
N HIS A 420 5.16 -3.19 42.18
CA HIS A 420 5.47 -4.45 41.51
C HIS A 420 6.97 -4.61 41.17
N GLY A 421 7.84 -3.64 41.48
CA GLY A 421 9.28 -3.72 41.25
C GLY A 421 9.70 -3.56 39.77
N GLY A 422 10.94 -3.95 39.44
CA GLY A 422 11.49 -3.91 38.08
C GLY A 422 12.54 -2.81 37.84
N LEU A 423 12.78 -2.53 36.56
CA LEU A 423 13.70 -1.50 36.06
C LEU A 423 12.90 -0.29 35.57
N ALA A 424 13.11 0.89 36.16
CA ALA A 424 12.56 2.16 35.69
C ALA A 424 13.29 2.62 34.42
N VAL A 425 12.57 2.68 33.31
CA VAL A 425 13.13 3.13 32.01
C VAL A 425 12.75 4.55 31.64
N GLY A 426 11.84 5.18 32.40
CA GLY A 426 11.30 6.50 32.07
C GLY A 426 12.35 7.62 31.96
N HIS A 427 13.43 7.55 32.74
CA HIS A 427 14.49 8.58 32.74
C HIS A 427 15.46 8.43 31.56
N PHE A 428 15.65 7.22 31.02
CA PHE A 428 16.45 7.04 29.80
C PHE A 428 15.83 7.79 28.62
N LEU A 429 14.53 8.04 28.65
CA LEU A 429 13.73 8.29 27.46
C LEU A 429 13.46 9.79 27.16
N GLU A 430 14.10 10.73 27.86
CA GLU A 430 14.08 12.21 27.65
C GLU A 430 12.82 12.79 26.96
N ALA A 431 11.63 12.44 27.48
CA ALA A 431 10.35 12.88 26.92
C ALA A 431 9.32 13.08 28.04
N PRO A 432 8.42 14.10 27.95
CA PRO A 432 7.24 14.22 28.81
C PRO A 432 6.40 12.93 28.83
N ALA A 433 5.64 12.67 29.90
CA ALA A 433 4.81 11.46 30.03
C ALA A 433 3.81 11.23 28.87
N SER A 434 3.45 12.29 28.15
CA SER A 434 2.56 12.30 26.99
C SER A 434 3.27 12.36 25.63
N ALA A 435 4.60 12.43 25.60
CA ALA A 435 5.37 12.64 24.36
C ALA A 435 5.84 11.31 23.74
N LYS A 436 5.90 11.30 22.40
CA LYS A 436 6.62 10.26 21.63
C LYS A 436 8.09 10.22 22.09
N LEU A 437 8.70 9.04 22.14
CA LEU A 437 10.15 8.94 22.40
C LEU A 437 10.92 9.76 21.37
N LYS A 438 11.99 10.44 21.80
CA LYS A 438 12.97 11.01 20.88
C LYS A 438 13.76 9.90 20.18
N GLU A 439 14.12 8.83 20.90
CA GLU A 439 14.92 7.71 20.40
C GLU A 439 14.47 6.37 21.02
N PRO A 440 14.46 5.26 20.25
CA PRO A 440 14.21 3.94 20.81
C PRO A 440 15.42 3.40 21.60
N LEU A 441 15.21 2.33 22.37
CA LEU A 441 16.20 1.75 23.28
C LEU A 441 16.28 0.24 23.11
N THR A 442 17.49 -0.33 23.08
CA THR A 442 17.74 -1.77 23.31
C THR A 442 18.68 -1.97 24.49
N MET A 443 18.41 -2.94 25.35
CA MET A 443 19.33 -3.34 26.41
C MET A 443 19.05 -4.76 26.91
N ALA A 444 20.02 -5.37 27.58
CA ALA A 444 19.83 -6.60 28.31
C ALA A 444 19.93 -6.35 29.82
N ILE A 445 19.10 -7.02 30.61
CA ILE A 445 19.15 -7.03 32.08
C ILE A 445 19.24 -8.46 32.60
N TYR A 446 19.95 -8.64 33.70
CA TYR A 446 20.23 -9.97 34.26
C TYR A 446 20.18 -9.96 35.80
N THR A 447 19.57 -10.98 36.39
CA THR A 447 19.55 -11.21 37.83
C THR A 447 19.44 -12.70 38.12
N VAL A 448 19.57 -13.14 39.38
CA VAL A 448 19.31 -14.52 39.78
C VAL A 448 18.16 -14.53 40.77
N ILE A 449 17.11 -15.29 40.46
CA ILE A 449 15.98 -15.51 41.35
C ILE A 449 16.26 -16.70 42.25
N GLU A 450 16.18 -16.51 43.56
CA GLU A 450 16.22 -17.60 44.56
C GLU A 450 14.79 -18.06 44.88
N VAL A 451 14.46 -19.28 44.49
CA VAL A 451 13.19 -19.93 44.82
C VAL A 451 13.37 -20.74 46.10
N LYS A 452 12.74 -20.30 47.19
CA LYS A 452 12.77 -21.00 48.48
C LYS A 452 11.65 -22.03 48.62
N GLU A 453 10.49 -21.71 48.06
CA GLU A 453 9.29 -22.55 48.12
C GLU A 453 8.95 -23.01 46.69
N PRO A 454 8.95 -24.32 46.41
CA PRO A 454 8.48 -24.84 45.14
C PRO A 454 7.00 -24.49 44.88
N GLY A 455 6.64 -24.25 43.62
CA GLY A 455 5.27 -23.89 43.28
C GLY A 455 5.02 -23.76 41.78
N GLU A 456 3.75 -23.59 41.41
CA GLU A 456 3.32 -23.28 40.05
C GLU A 456 3.13 -21.77 39.90
N TYR A 457 3.79 -21.20 38.91
CA TYR A 457 3.83 -19.78 38.66
C TYR A 457 3.48 -19.46 37.21
N VAL A 458 2.65 -18.44 37.00
CA VAL A 458 2.46 -17.81 35.70
C VAL A 458 3.53 -16.72 35.51
N PHE A 459 4.33 -16.87 34.47
CA PHE A 459 5.29 -15.86 34.03
C PHE A 459 4.56 -14.75 33.28
N ARG A 460 4.76 -13.51 33.70
CA ARG A 460 4.20 -12.32 33.05
C ARG A 460 5.33 -11.39 32.65
N CYS A 461 5.44 -11.16 31.35
CA CYS A 461 6.31 -10.15 30.78
C CYS A 461 5.49 -9.45 29.69
N PRO A 462 4.50 -8.63 30.09
CA PRO A 462 3.58 -8.04 29.14
C PRO A 462 4.34 -7.11 28.21
N VAL A 463 4.20 -7.34 26.92
CA VAL A 463 4.85 -6.57 25.87
C VAL A 463 3.80 -5.98 24.94
N SER A 464 4.14 -4.86 24.32
CA SER A 464 3.42 -4.36 23.15
C SER A 464 4.34 -4.45 21.95
N ARG A 465 3.84 -4.38 20.72
CA ARG A 465 4.74 -4.40 19.55
C ARG A 465 5.66 -3.17 19.51
N ALA A 466 5.25 -2.07 20.10
CA ALA A 466 6.13 -0.94 20.36
C ALA A 466 7.21 -1.21 21.43
N ASN A 467 6.93 -2.05 22.44
CA ASN A 467 7.83 -2.33 23.56
C ASN A 467 7.98 -3.84 23.72
N LEU A 468 8.98 -4.39 23.04
CA LEU A 468 9.26 -5.81 22.98
C LEU A 468 10.17 -6.20 24.13
N ALA A 469 9.90 -7.36 24.71
CA ALA A 469 10.77 -8.01 25.66
C ALA A 469 10.67 -9.52 25.45
N GLN A 470 11.77 -10.20 25.69
CA GLN A 470 11.83 -11.64 25.81
C GLN A 470 12.67 -11.95 27.04
N SER A 471 12.32 -13.01 27.75
CA SER A 471 13.05 -13.44 28.94
C SER A 471 13.46 -14.89 28.84
N SER A 472 14.62 -15.22 29.40
CA SER A 472 15.04 -16.59 29.67
C SER A 472 15.14 -16.79 31.18
N LEU A 473 14.58 -17.88 31.70
CA LEU A 473 14.72 -18.32 33.08
C LEU A 473 15.44 -19.67 33.11
N ALA A 474 16.54 -19.77 33.84
CA ALA A 474 17.42 -20.95 33.83
C ALA A 474 17.83 -21.39 32.40
N GLY A 475 18.09 -20.41 31.53
CA GLY A 475 18.47 -20.62 30.12
C GLY A 475 17.33 -21.10 29.21
N LYS A 476 16.07 -21.07 29.67
CA LYS A 476 14.88 -21.43 28.88
C LYS A 476 14.06 -20.19 28.58
N LEU A 477 13.73 -19.96 27.31
CA LEU A 477 12.89 -18.83 26.92
C LEU A 477 11.45 -19.04 27.39
N LEU A 478 10.91 -18.07 28.14
CA LEU A 478 9.54 -18.11 28.62
C LEU A 478 8.63 -17.21 27.78
N ALA A 479 7.44 -17.70 27.45
CA ALA A 479 6.40 -16.89 26.82
C ALA A 479 5.58 -16.11 27.86
N ASP A 480 5.05 -14.94 27.49
CA ASP A 480 4.08 -14.25 28.35
C ASP A 480 2.86 -15.14 28.61
N LYS A 481 2.43 -15.22 29.88
CA LYS A 481 1.38 -16.10 30.40
C LYS A 481 1.72 -17.60 30.41
N GLN A 482 3.00 -17.95 30.25
CA GLN A 482 3.44 -19.33 30.44
C GLN A 482 3.32 -19.76 31.90
N VAL A 483 2.76 -20.94 32.14
CA VAL A 483 2.80 -21.57 33.46
C VAL A 483 4.04 -22.45 33.57
N VAL A 484 4.81 -22.24 34.63
CA VAL A 484 5.98 -23.05 35.00
C VAL A 484 5.88 -23.49 36.45
N ARG A 485 6.26 -24.72 36.72
CA ARG A 485 6.49 -25.28 38.03
C ARG A 485 7.97 -25.16 38.36
N LEU A 486 8.27 -24.41 39.39
CA LEU A 486 9.62 -24.16 39.88
C LEU A 486 9.87 -25.01 41.13
N GLU A 487 11.05 -25.60 41.20
CA GLU A 487 11.58 -26.26 42.40
C GLU A 487 12.47 -25.31 43.20
N GLN A 488 12.82 -25.69 44.43
CA GLN A 488 13.74 -24.91 45.27
C GLN A 488 15.12 -24.83 44.59
N GLY A 489 15.67 -23.61 44.45
CA GLY A 489 16.99 -23.40 43.86
C GLY A 489 17.20 -22.03 43.25
N LEU A 490 18.26 -21.90 42.44
CA LEU A 490 18.65 -20.65 41.78
C LEU A 490 18.27 -20.66 40.30
N TYR A 491 17.66 -19.57 39.85
CA TYR A 491 17.18 -19.39 38.49
C TYR A 491 17.74 -18.09 37.90
N PRO A 492 18.79 -18.15 37.05
CA PRO A 492 19.25 -16.97 36.34
C PRO A 492 18.15 -16.47 35.40
N LEU A 493 17.80 -15.19 35.52
CA LEU A 493 16.81 -14.50 34.70
C LEU A 493 17.52 -13.46 33.83
N MET A 494 17.48 -13.67 32.52
CA MET A 494 17.96 -12.75 31.50
C MET A 494 16.77 -12.16 30.76
N THR A 495 16.74 -10.85 30.54
CA THR A 495 15.70 -10.19 29.75
C THR A 495 16.34 -9.26 28.72
N LEU A 496 16.00 -9.48 27.43
CA LEU A 496 16.33 -8.58 26.35
C LEU A 496 15.11 -7.70 26.06
N VAL A 497 15.32 -6.38 26.01
CA VAL A 497 14.25 -5.42 25.73
C VAL A 497 14.58 -4.55 24.51
N GLN A 498 13.54 -4.22 23.76
CA GLN A 498 13.53 -3.17 22.75
C GLN A 498 12.32 -2.25 22.98
N TRP A 499 12.57 -1.00 23.35
CA TRP A 499 11.55 -0.04 23.77
C TRP A 499 11.40 1.10 22.77
N ARG A 500 10.17 1.37 22.31
CA ARG A 500 9.85 2.44 21.33
C ARG A 500 8.79 3.42 21.83
N MET A 501 8.09 3.14 22.93
CA MET A 501 7.12 4.03 23.56
C MET A 501 7.36 4.18 25.06
N LYS A 502 7.10 5.37 25.62
CA LYS A 502 7.25 5.64 27.06
C LYS A 502 6.20 4.89 27.89
N TRP A 503 6.62 3.84 28.58
CA TRP A 503 5.89 3.12 29.63
C TRP A 503 6.85 2.96 30.82
N GLY A 504 6.34 3.04 32.05
CA GLY A 504 7.12 3.34 33.25
C GLY A 504 8.32 2.42 33.49
N GLU A 505 8.14 1.11 33.31
CA GLU A 505 9.06 0.09 33.83
C GLU A 505 9.10 -1.20 32.98
N ILE A 506 10.23 -1.92 33.10
CA ILE A 506 10.39 -3.32 32.67
C ILE A 506 10.28 -4.20 33.92
N ALA A 507 9.25 -5.04 33.96
CA ALA A 507 8.93 -5.82 35.15
C ALA A 507 8.46 -7.24 34.81
N PRO A 508 9.37 -8.17 34.43
CA PRO A 508 9.03 -9.59 34.37
C PRO A 508 8.67 -10.08 35.78
N THR A 509 7.53 -10.75 35.93
CA THR A 509 7.04 -11.27 37.22
C THR A 509 6.68 -12.75 37.13
N LEU A 510 6.73 -13.43 38.29
CA LEU A 510 6.25 -14.78 38.50
C LEU A 510 5.15 -14.71 39.56
N ALA A 511 3.89 -14.85 39.17
CA ALA A 511 2.74 -14.86 40.09
C ALA A 511 2.26 -16.30 40.30
N PRO A 512 1.63 -16.66 41.43
CA PRO A 512 1.05 -18.00 41.58
C PRO A 512 0.02 -18.27 40.47
N ALA A 513 0.09 -19.43 39.84
CA ALA A 513 -0.82 -19.79 38.75
C ALA A 513 -2.21 -20.17 39.29
N THR A 514 -3.27 -19.73 38.60
CA THR A 514 -4.64 -20.20 38.87
C THR A 514 -5.00 -21.40 37.98
N PRO A 515 -6.07 -22.18 38.28
CA PRO A 515 -6.55 -23.24 37.38
C PRO A 515 -6.89 -22.73 35.96
N GLU A 516 -7.36 -21.50 35.85
CA GLU A 516 -7.62 -20.84 34.56
C GLU A 516 -6.31 -20.56 33.80
N ASP A 517 -5.25 -20.11 34.49
CA ASP A 517 -3.94 -19.91 33.88
C ASP A 517 -3.37 -21.24 33.34
N VAL A 518 -3.48 -22.33 34.10
CA VAL A 518 -3.05 -23.68 33.67
C VAL A 518 -3.80 -24.13 32.43
N THR A 519 -5.12 -23.91 32.38
CA THR A 519 -5.95 -24.26 31.23
C THR A 519 -5.61 -23.40 30.01
N ALA A 520 -5.43 -22.09 30.19
CA ALA A 520 -5.03 -21.17 29.14
C ALA A 520 -3.64 -21.49 28.59
N TRP A 521 -2.69 -21.89 29.44
CA TRP A 521 -1.35 -22.28 29.05
C TRP A 521 -1.35 -23.51 28.13
N LYS A 522 -2.17 -24.53 28.39
CA LYS A 522 -2.28 -25.69 27.50
C LYS A 522 -2.63 -25.27 26.08
N SER A 523 -3.66 -24.45 25.89
CA SER A 523 -4.03 -23.92 24.57
C SER A 523 -2.92 -23.05 23.96
N LEU A 524 -2.24 -22.22 24.76
CA LEU A 524 -1.17 -21.36 24.29
C LEU A 524 0.07 -22.17 23.87
N SER A 525 0.41 -23.23 24.59
CA SER A 525 1.58 -24.08 24.31
C SER A 525 1.44 -24.82 22.97
N ASP A 526 0.25 -25.32 22.65
CA ASP A 526 -0.04 -25.93 21.34
C ASP A 526 0.06 -24.90 20.22
N GLN A 527 -0.46 -23.68 20.45
CA GLN A 527 -0.32 -22.57 19.51
C GLN A 527 1.16 -22.20 19.29
N LEU A 528 1.95 -22.07 20.36
CA LEU A 528 3.37 -21.74 20.29
C LEU A 528 4.17 -22.84 19.56
N ARG A 529 3.81 -24.11 19.74
CA ARG A 529 4.42 -25.23 19.00
C ARG A 529 4.17 -25.10 17.50
N ALA A 530 2.93 -24.83 17.10
CA ALA A 530 2.55 -24.66 15.69
C ALA A 530 3.15 -23.39 15.06
N GLN A 531 3.21 -22.28 15.83
CA GLN A 531 3.90 -21.05 15.44
C GLN A 531 5.39 -21.30 15.22
N HIS A 532 6.06 -21.99 16.14
CA HIS A 532 7.47 -22.33 16.01
C HIS A 532 7.73 -23.19 14.77
N ALA A 533 6.93 -24.23 14.52
CA ALA A 533 7.04 -25.03 13.31
C ALA A 533 6.89 -24.18 12.03
N THR A 534 5.93 -23.25 12.01
CA THR A 534 5.75 -22.32 10.88
C THR A 534 6.95 -21.37 10.72
N ARG A 535 7.51 -20.85 11.83
CA ARG A 535 8.70 -20.00 11.82
C ARG A 535 9.93 -20.74 11.32
N MET A 536 10.08 -22.03 11.65
CA MET A 536 11.17 -22.88 11.16
C MET A 536 11.13 -23.06 9.65
N GLU A 537 9.95 -23.31 9.07
CA GLU A 537 9.79 -23.36 7.60
C GLU A 537 10.07 -22.00 6.95
N GLY A 538 9.58 -20.92 7.55
CA GLY A 538 9.87 -19.56 7.09
C GLY A 538 11.37 -19.23 7.16
N PHE A 539 12.06 -19.68 8.21
CA PHE A 539 13.51 -19.56 8.37
C PHE A 539 14.27 -20.35 7.32
N ALA A 540 13.87 -21.59 7.03
CA ALA A 540 14.49 -22.39 5.98
C ALA A 540 14.40 -21.69 4.62
N ALA A 541 13.26 -21.10 4.30
CA ALA A 541 13.08 -20.31 3.08
C ALA A 541 13.96 -19.05 3.06
N VAL A 542 14.03 -18.31 4.17
CA VAL A 542 14.89 -17.10 4.30
C VAL A 542 16.37 -17.46 4.19
N ARG A 543 16.81 -18.57 4.79
CA ARG A 543 18.18 -19.07 4.68
C ARG A 543 18.53 -19.46 3.25
N ALA A 544 17.63 -20.17 2.56
CA ALA A 544 17.83 -20.54 1.16
C ALA A 544 17.95 -19.30 0.26
N GLU A 545 17.19 -18.24 0.54
CA GLU A 545 17.28 -16.97 -0.16
C GLU A 545 18.62 -16.26 0.13
N TRP A 546 19.06 -16.21 1.39
CA TRP A 546 20.37 -15.67 1.77
C TRP A 546 21.53 -16.39 1.03
N GLU A 547 21.47 -17.72 0.93
CA GLU A 547 22.45 -18.51 0.16
C GLU A 547 22.38 -18.16 -1.35
N ARG A 548 21.17 -18.00 -1.90
CA ARG A 548 20.94 -17.67 -3.32
C ARG A 548 21.44 -16.27 -3.68
N THR A 549 21.31 -15.31 -2.78
CA THR A 549 21.75 -13.92 -2.98
C THR A 549 23.21 -13.69 -2.57
N ALA A 550 23.99 -14.76 -2.40
CA ALA A 550 25.40 -14.71 -2.00
C ALA A 550 25.63 -13.94 -0.68
N GLY A 551 24.72 -14.09 0.27
CA GLY A 551 24.80 -13.52 1.60
C GLY A 551 24.08 -12.17 1.78
N GLY A 552 23.18 -11.81 0.87
CA GLY A 552 22.41 -10.57 0.95
C GLY A 552 21.55 -10.50 2.21
N ASP A 553 21.48 -9.32 2.83
CA ASP A 553 20.89 -9.11 4.15
C ASP A 553 19.38 -9.48 4.19
N PRO A 554 19.00 -10.52 4.97
CA PRO A 554 17.62 -10.97 5.05
C PRO A 554 16.63 -9.91 5.53
N VAL A 555 17.09 -8.91 6.30
CA VAL A 555 16.24 -7.81 6.77
C VAL A 555 15.79 -6.96 5.58
N PHE A 556 16.71 -6.61 4.69
CA PHE A 556 16.41 -5.77 3.53
C PHE A 556 15.78 -6.55 2.38
N GLY A 557 16.11 -7.84 2.23
CA GLY A 557 15.35 -8.74 1.34
C GLY A 557 13.88 -8.86 1.75
N ARG A 558 13.60 -9.06 3.04
CA ARG A 558 12.24 -9.02 3.60
C ARG A 558 11.58 -7.67 3.37
N LEU A 559 12.30 -6.58 3.65
CA LEU A 559 11.77 -5.23 3.50
C LEU A 559 11.36 -4.95 2.05
N LEU A 560 12.23 -5.27 1.10
CA LEU A 560 11.96 -5.15 -0.34
C LEU A 560 10.70 -5.91 -0.72
N ARG A 561 10.55 -7.13 -0.22
CA ARG A 561 9.37 -7.95 -0.50
C ARG A 561 8.08 -7.41 0.13
N LEU A 562 8.13 -6.96 1.39
CA LEU A 562 6.98 -6.31 2.03
C LEU A 562 6.58 -5.03 1.29
N THR A 563 7.53 -4.21 0.88
CA THR A 563 7.24 -2.99 0.10
C THR A 563 6.71 -3.31 -1.30
N ARG A 564 7.22 -4.36 -1.97
CA ARG A 564 6.65 -4.84 -3.23
C ARG A 564 5.20 -5.28 -3.03
N PHE A 565 4.92 -6.04 -1.97
CA PHE A 565 3.57 -6.49 -1.63
C PHE A 565 2.62 -5.30 -1.40
N THR A 566 3.01 -4.32 -0.60
CA THR A 566 2.16 -3.13 -0.36
C THR A 566 1.99 -2.26 -1.58
N SER A 567 3.04 -2.08 -2.39
CA SER A 567 2.92 -1.39 -3.66
C SER A 567 2.02 -2.13 -4.65
N THR A 568 2.03 -3.47 -4.64
CA THR A 568 1.13 -4.29 -5.44
C THR A 568 -0.33 -4.08 -5.03
N LEU A 569 -0.60 -4.00 -3.72
CA LEU A 569 -1.93 -3.67 -3.18
C LEU A 569 -2.34 -2.23 -3.52
N HIS A 570 -1.43 -1.27 -3.38
CA HIS A 570 -1.66 0.10 -3.80
C HIS A 570 -2.01 0.17 -5.29
N CYS A 571 -1.27 -0.53 -6.14
CA CYS A 571 -1.55 -0.61 -7.57
C CYS A 571 -2.90 -1.27 -7.82
N SER A 572 -3.25 -2.39 -7.17
CA SER A 572 -4.54 -3.05 -7.41
C SER A 572 -5.75 -2.26 -6.91
N ASP A 573 -5.58 -1.48 -5.84
CA ASP A 573 -6.68 -0.87 -5.09
C ASP A 573 -6.84 0.64 -5.39
N ALA A 574 -5.78 1.32 -5.83
CA ALA A 574 -5.79 2.76 -6.15
C ALA A 574 -5.59 3.06 -7.64
N VAL A 575 -4.64 2.42 -8.32
CA VAL A 575 -4.27 2.85 -9.68
C VAL A 575 -4.91 1.96 -10.75
N GLY A 576 -4.75 0.65 -10.61
CA GLY A 576 -5.30 -0.36 -11.48
C GLY A 576 -4.76 -0.33 -12.91
N LYS A 577 -5.07 -1.39 -13.66
CA LYS A 577 -4.78 -1.48 -15.10
C LYS A 577 -5.33 -0.26 -15.85
N GLY A 578 -4.51 0.35 -16.70
CA GLY A 578 -4.85 1.57 -17.43
C GLY A 578 -4.65 2.86 -16.63
N GLY A 579 -4.00 2.78 -15.48
CA GLY A 579 -3.45 3.92 -14.75
C GLY A 579 -4.46 4.87 -14.15
N PHE A 580 -5.60 4.38 -13.64
CA PHE A 580 -6.62 5.19 -12.97
C PHE A 580 -6.08 5.86 -11.69
N GLN A 581 -6.91 6.66 -11.02
CA GLN A 581 -6.55 7.35 -9.79
C GLN A 581 -7.55 7.00 -8.68
N GLY A 582 -7.05 6.39 -7.62
CA GLY A 582 -7.82 6.05 -6.42
C GLY A 582 -7.70 7.19 -5.42
N GLU A 583 -8.58 7.22 -4.43
CA GLU A 583 -8.84 8.39 -3.60
C GLU A 583 -9.51 9.57 -4.33
N THR A 584 -10.34 10.33 -3.62
CA THR A 584 -11.03 11.51 -4.15
C THR A 584 -10.24 12.80 -3.94
N SER A 585 -10.58 13.86 -4.69
CA SER A 585 -9.95 15.19 -4.59
C SER A 585 -8.42 15.15 -4.82
N HIS A 586 -7.64 15.95 -4.09
CA HIS A 586 -6.17 16.03 -4.19
C HIS A 586 -5.44 14.83 -3.57
N TYR A 587 -6.09 14.05 -2.70
CA TYR A 587 -5.45 12.94 -1.97
C TYR A 587 -4.87 11.87 -2.90
N HIS A 588 -5.45 11.67 -4.09
CA HIS A 588 -4.89 10.73 -5.05
C HIS A 588 -3.50 11.13 -5.57
N ILE A 589 -3.22 12.44 -5.70
CA ILE A 589 -1.91 12.94 -6.13
C ILE A 589 -0.90 12.60 -5.04
N ASP A 590 -1.25 12.94 -3.80
CA ASP A 590 -0.44 12.63 -2.63
C ASP A 590 -0.18 11.12 -2.53
N ALA A 591 -1.21 10.27 -2.64
CA ALA A 591 -1.08 8.82 -2.55
C ALA A 591 -0.25 8.19 -3.67
N SER A 592 -0.27 8.78 -4.86
CA SER A 592 0.42 8.23 -6.03
C SER A 592 1.85 8.76 -6.18
N PHE A 593 2.20 9.85 -5.51
CA PHE A 593 3.44 10.57 -5.76
C PHE A 593 4.70 9.71 -5.52
N GLY A 594 4.85 9.15 -4.32
CA GLY A 594 6.04 8.36 -3.99
C GLY A 594 6.19 7.11 -4.86
N HIS A 595 5.08 6.48 -5.26
CA HIS A 595 5.12 5.35 -6.20
C HIS A 595 5.46 5.78 -7.62
N ALA A 596 5.01 6.96 -8.07
CA ALA A 596 5.41 7.49 -9.37
C ALA A 596 6.93 7.68 -9.46
N GLN A 597 7.57 8.12 -8.36
CA GLN A 597 9.03 8.21 -8.27
C GLN A 597 9.71 6.84 -8.17
N LEU A 598 9.15 5.93 -7.37
CA LEU A 598 9.68 4.56 -7.20
C LEU A 598 9.67 3.78 -8.53
N TRP A 599 8.66 3.96 -9.37
CA TRP A 599 8.45 3.13 -10.55
C TRP A 599 9.63 3.03 -11.53
N PRO A 600 10.17 4.15 -12.08
CA PRO A 600 11.36 4.10 -12.93
C PRO A 600 12.59 3.53 -12.21
N ILE A 601 12.73 3.82 -10.91
CA ILE A 601 13.85 3.36 -10.08
C ILE A 601 13.79 1.85 -9.93
N TYR A 602 12.62 1.30 -9.60
CA TYR A 602 12.39 -0.13 -9.49
C TYR A 602 12.67 -0.83 -10.81
N ARG A 603 12.16 -0.30 -11.95
CA ARG A 603 12.46 -0.86 -13.28
C ARG A 603 13.95 -0.84 -13.59
N ARG A 604 14.67 0.23 -13.24
CA ARG A 604 16.13 0.33 -13.44
C ARG A 604 16.89 -0.72 -12.64
N VAL A 605 16.57 -0.86 -11.35
CA VAL A 605 17.27 -1.76 -10.42
C VAL A 605 16.92 -3.23 -10.68
N MET A 606 15.64 -3.55 -10.83
CA MET A 606 15.16 -4.94 -10.94
C MET A 606 15.09 -5.44 -12.38
N GLY A 607 15.04 -4.51 -13.35
CA GLY A 607 14.92 -4.83 -14.76
C GLY A 607 13.50 -5.13 -15.22
N PHE A 608 12.49 -4.86 -14.40
CA PHE A 608 11.08 -5.11 -14.72
C PHE A 608 10.18 -4.17 -13.92
N ASP A 609 8.95 -3.98 -14.38
CA ASP A 609 7.96 -3.19 -13.64
C ASP A 609 7.52 -3.86 -12.34
N LEU A 610 7.22 -3.05 -11.34
CA LEU A 610 6.78 -3.50 -10.03
C LEU A 610 5.56 -4.43 -10.10
N THR A 611 4.66 -4.16 -11.04
CA THR A 611 3.53 -5.03 -11.42
C THR A 611 3.35 -5.00 -12.95
N PRO A 612 2.69 -6.02 -13.53
CA PRO A 612 2.61 -6.17 -15.00
C PRO A 612 1.44 -5.42 -15.65
N ASP A 613 0.57 -4.73 -14.89
CA ASP A 613 -0.72 -4.25 -15.40
C ASP A 613 -0.67 -2.82 -16.00
N GLY A 614 0.52 -2.24 -16.10
CA GLY A 614 0.73 -0.93 -16.74
C GLY A 614 0.26 0.26 -15.90
N GLU A 615 0.09 0.11 -14.59
CA GLU A 615 -0.52 1.09 -13.68
C GLU A 615 0.12 2.48 -13.79
N TYR A 616 1.43 2.60 -13.56
CA TYR A 616 2.11 3.90 -13.63
C TYR A 616 2.62 4.26 -15.03
N VAL A 617 2.83 3.28 -15.90
CA VAL A 617 3.16 3.49 -17.32
C VAL A 617 2.04 4.25 -18.04
N ASP A 618 0.80 3.94 -17.67
CA ASP A 618 -0.40 4.48 -18.31
C ASP A 618 -0.98 5.71 -17.59
N TYR A 619 -0.43 6.10 -16.43
CA TYR A 619 -0.97 7.17 -15.59
C TYR A 619 -1.04 8.53 -16.30
N LEU A 620 0.08 8.96 -16.91
CA LEU A 620 0.18 10.23 -17.66
C LEU A 620 -0.72 10.24 -18.90
N PRO A 621 -0.64 9.24 -19.82
CA PRO A 621 -1.55 9.13 -20.96
C PRO A 621 -3.02 9.22 -20.57
N ARG A 622 -3.43 8.48 -19.53
CA ARG A 622 -4.83 8.45 -19.07
C ARG A 622 -5.30 9.82 -18.59
N LYS A 623 -4.49 10.55 -17.82
CA LYS A 623 -4.80 11.94 -17.41
C LYS A 623 -5.02 12.85 -18.62
N ILE A 624 -4.14 12.75 -19.61
CA ILE A 624 -4.19 13.58 -20.82
C ILE A 624 -5.43 13.25 -21.66
N VAL A 625 -5.79 11.97 -21.80
CA VAL A 625 -7.02 11.55 -22.50
C VAL A 625 -8.27 11.99 -21.75
N GLY A 626 -8.31 11.85 -20.42
CA GLY A 626 -9.43 12.28 -19.59
C GLY A 626 -9.61 13.80 -19.53
N GLY A 627 -8.54 14.57 -19.75
CA GLY A 627 -8.61 16.04 -19.74
C GLY A 627 -8.97 16.62 -18.36
N PRO A 628 -9.52 17.84 -18.31
CA PRO A 628 -9.63 18.62 -17.07
C PRO A 628 -10.81 18.23 -16.16
N GLN A 629 -11.46 17.09 -16.39
CA GLN A 629 -12.67 16.70 -15.67
C GLN A 629 -12.37 15.74 -14.51
N ASP A 630 -12.91 16.05 -13.33
CA ASP A 630 -12.88 15.19 -12.16
C ASP A 630 -14.12 14.27 -12.14
N ILE A 631 -13.90 12.97 -12.40
CA ILE A 631 -14.92 11.93 -12.20
C ILE A 631 -14.81 11.23 -10.84
N THR A 632 -13.59 11.16 -10.29
CA THR A 632 -13.35 10.57 -8.96
C THR A 632 -12.32 11.36 -8.16
N GLY A 633 -11.29 11.92 -8.80
CA GLY A 633 -10.22 12.67 -8.15
C GLY A 633 -9.75 13.80 -9.05
N SER A 634 -8.92 14.70 -8.52
CA SER A 634 -8.48 15.89 -9.25
C SER A 634 -7.95 15.55 -10.66
N ALA A 635 -8.31 16.38 -11.63
CA ALA A 635 -7.86 16.23 -13.02
C ALA A 635 -6.40 16.66 -13.22
N GLN A 636 -5.81 17.35 -12.23
CA GLN A 636 -4.41 17.77 -12.29
C GLN A 636 -3.49 16.54 -12.29
N ILE A 637 -2.41 16.63 -13.08
CA ILE A 637 -1.38 15.58 -13.16
C ILE A 637 -0.44 15.66 -11.95
N GLY A 638 -0.22 16.85 -11.42
CA GLY A 638 0.83 17.13 -10.44
C GLY A 638 2.13 17.53 -11.15
N ASP A 639 2.82 18.51 -10.59
CA ASP A 639 4.03 19.12 -11.14
C ASP A 639 5.16 18.10 -11.35
N ARG A 640 5.23 17.07 -10.53
CA ARG A 640 6.35 16.12 -10.52
C ARG A 640 6.16 14.82 -11.32
N PHE A 641 4.95 14.52 -11.78
CA PHE A 641 4.68 13.22 -12.42
C PHE A 641 5.36 13.06 -13.78
N PHE A 642 5.51 14.15 -14.54
CA PHE A 642 6.20 14.09 -15.82
C PHE A 642 7.66 13.68 -15.66
N HIS A 643 8.43 14.37 -14.81
CA HIS A 643 9.84 14.00 -14.64
C HIS A 643 10.02 12.60 -14.05
N ASN A 644 9.09 12.11 -13.22
CA ASN A 644 9.15 10.77 -12.65
C ASN A 644 8.80 9.67 -13.66
N LEU A 645 7.69 9.81 -14.39
CA LEU A 645 7.14 8.72 -15.18
C LEU A 645 7.57 8.75 -16.65
N PHE A 646 8.12 9.84 -17.16
CA PHE A 646 8.57 9.94 -18.55
C PHE A 646 9.54 8.81 -19.00
N PRO A 647 10.45 8.29 -18.15
CA PRO A 647 11.31 7.17 -18.55
C PRO A 647 10.57 5.85 -18.78
N VAL A 648 9.38 5.67 -18.21
CA VAL A 648 8.68 4.38 -18.20
C VAL A 648 7.47 4.31 -19.12
N VAL A 649 6.98 5.45 -19.61
CA VAL A 649 5.93 5.51 -20.63
C VAL A 649 6.41 4.90 -21.94
N ARG A 650 5.46 4.47 -22.79
CA ARG A 650 5.75 3.83 -24.07
C ARG A 650 6.43 4.79 -25.04
N GLU A 651 7.42 4.31 -25.80
CA GLU A 651 8.23 5.12 -26.69
C GLU A 651 7.39 5.89 -27.72
N GLU A 652 6.35 5.25 -28.27
CA GLU A 652 5.45 5.84 -29.26
C GLU A 652 4.65 7.04 -28.73
N TRP A 653 4.52 7.21 -27.41
CA TRP A 653 3.79 8.31 -26.80
C TRP A 653 4.69 9.45 -26.29
N LYS A 654 5.99 9.19 -26.11
CA LYS A 654 6.93 10.18 -25.56
C LYS A 654 6.92 11.54 -26.28
N PRO A 655 6.87 11.63 -27.62
CA PRO A 655 6.80 12.93 -28.30
C PRO A 655 5.60 13.79 -27.90
N GLU A 656 4.43 13.18 -27.70
CA GLU A 656 3.21 13.90 -27.31
C GLU A 656 3.18 14.21 -25.81
N LEU A 657 3.69 13.29 -25.00
CA LEU A 657 3.85 13.50 -23.57
C LEU A 657 4.86 14.62 -23.27
N LEU A 658 5.87 14.80 -24.13
CA LEU A 658 6.80 15.93 -24.04
C LEU A 658 6.09 17.26 -24.29
N THR A 659 5.21 17.33 -25.30
CA THR A 659 4.34 18.50 -25.53
C THR A 659 3.44 18.79 -24.34
N ALA A 660 2.87 17.74 -23.73
CA ALA A 660 2.05 17.88 -22.52
C ALA A 660 2.88 18.38 -21.33
N TRP A 661 4.11 17.88 -21.15
CA TRP A 661 5.04 18.35 -20.12
C TRP A 661 5.38 19.83 -20.30
N HIS A 662 5.72 20.24 -21.53
CA HIS A 662 5.99 21.64 -21.87
C HIS A 662 4.81 22.55 -21.56
N LYS A 663 3.59 22.13 -21.91
CA LYS A 663 2.35 22.87 -21.60
C LYS A 663 2.13 23.00 -20.10
N GLU A 664 2.27 21.91 -19.35
CA GLU A 664 2.08 21.89 -17.89
C GLU A 664 3.02 22.87 -17.18
N HIS A 665 4.29 22.91 -17.61
CA HIS A 665 5.32 23.75 -16.97
C HIS A 665 5.47 25.12 -17.65
N LYS A 666 4.60 25.46 -18.60
CA LYS A 666 4.59 26.74 -19.31
C LYS A 666 5.97 27.08 -19.90
N VAL A 667 6.61 26.09 -20.54
CA VAL A 667 7.91 26.27 -21.19
C VAL A 667 7.84 27.41 -22.21
N ALA A 668 8.61 28.47 -21.97
CA ALA A 668 8.62 29.65 -22.84
C ALA A 668 9.45 29.41 -24.11
N ASN A 669 10.54 28.65 -23.99
CA ASN A 669 11.44 28.30 -25.09
C ASN A 669 11.65 26.78 -25.16
N PRO A 670 11.03 26.07 -26.12
CA PRO A 670 11.22 24.63 -26.29
C PRO A 670 12.68 24.21 -26.54
N GLU A 671 13.52 25.08 -27.12
CA GLU A 671 14.95 24.82 -27.35
C GLU A 671 15.78 24.94 -26.06
N LEU A 672 15.24 25.59 -25.03
CA LEU A 672 15.85 25.71 -23.71
C LEU A 672 14.78 25.63 -22.61
N PRO A 673 14.24 24.42 -22.35
CA PRO A 673 13.03 24.21 -21.56
C PRO A 673 13.32 24.22 -20.04
N VAL A 674 13.97 25.26 -19.53
CA VAL A 674 14.44 25.33 -18.14
C VAL A 674 13.33 25.29 -17.10
N GLU A 675 12.09 25.61 -17.46
CA GLU A 675 10.94 25.55 -16.58
C GLU A 675 10.61 24.11 -16.13
N VAL A 676 11.00 23.10 -16.91
CA VAL A 676 10.81 21.69 -16.53
C VAL A 676 11.63 21.29 -15.29
N LEU A 677 12.68 22.06 -14.98
CA LEU A 677 13.57 21.85 -13.83
C LEU A 677 12.99 22.39 -12.51
N GLN A 678 11.83 23.09 -12.55
CA GLN A 678 11.33 23.78 -11.36
C GLN A 678 10.97 22.87 -10.17
N PRO A 679 10.21 21.77 -10.37
CA PRO A 679 9.70 20.97 -9.25
C PRO A 679 10.75 20.09 -8.57
N ASP A 680 11.66 19.52 -9.36
CA ASP A 680 12.79 18.69 -8.95
C ASP A 680 13.88 18.75 -10.04
N PRO A 681 14.93 19.58 -9.86
CA PRO A 681 15.93 19.78 -10.90
C PRO A 681 16.83 18.57 -11.12
N VAL A 682 16.99 17.66 -10.14
CA VAL A 682 17.83 16.46 -10.30
C VAL A 682 17.12 15.46 -11.19
N THR A 683 15.91 15.05 -10.80
CA THR A 683 15.14 14.05 -11.56
C THR A 683 14.76 14.56 -12.95
N ALA A 684 14.36 15.83 -13.06
CA ALA A 684 14.10 16.44 -14.36
C ALA A 684 15.35 16.48 -15.24
N PHE A 685 16.53 16.86 -14.71
CA PHE A 685 17.75 16.83 -15.49
C PHE A 685 18.10 15.43 -15.99
N ILE A 686 17.96 14.40 -15.16
CA ILE A 686 18.24 13.02 -15.57
C ILE A 686 17.27 12.59 -16.68
N ASN A 687 15.97 12.77 -16.47
CA ASN A 687 14.93 12.17 -17.30
C ASN A 687 14.51 13.01 -18.51
N TYR A 688 14.89 14.30 -18.59
CA TYR A 688 14.50 15.16 -19.72
C TYR A 688 15.20 14.76 -21.03
N PRO A 689 14.47 14.47 -22.12
CA PRO A 689 15.06 13.93 -23.34
C PRO A 689 15.54 15.03 -24.31
N LEU A 690 16.76 15.56 -24.14
CA LEU A 690 17.26 16.69 -24.96
C LEU A 690 17.16 16.48 -26.48
N GLY A 691 17.30 15.25 -26.97
CA GLY A 691 17.24 14.94 -28.40
C GLY A 691 15.83 14.66 -28.94
N LEU A 692 14.81 14.56 -28.07
CA LEU A 692 13.46 14.22 -28.49
C LEU A 692 12.69 15.47 -28.91
N LYS A 693 12.11 15.43 -30.10
CA LYS A 693 11.25 16.52 -30.59
C LYS A 693 9.81 16.32 -30.10
N PRO A 694 9.17 17.36 -29.55
CA PRO A 694 7.76 17.30 -29.20
C PRO A 694 6.90 17.09 -30.46
N ALA A 695 5.79 16.36 -30.34
CA ALA A 695 4.81 16.15 -31.40
C ALA A 695 3.43 16.67 -30.97
N PRO A 696 2.57 17.10 -31.92
CA PRO A 696 1.20 17.48 -31.61
C PRO A 696 0.47 16.36 -30.86
N ILE A 697 -0.22 16.71 -29.77
CA ILE A 697 -0.98 15.73 -29.00
C ILE A 697 -2.11 15.18 -29.88
N GLY A 698 -2.24 13.85 -29.92
CA GLY A 698 -3.28 13.14 -30.65
C GLY A 698 -2.88 12.43 -31.93
N THR A 699 -1.60 12.44 -32.30
CA THR A 699 -1.10 11.68 -33.45
C THR A 699 -0.93 10.17 -33.14
N LYS A 700 -0.78 9.81 -31.86
CA LYS A 700 -0.46 8.49 -31.33
C LYS A 700 -1.26 8.15 -30.08
N LEU A 701 -1.55 9.14 -29.22
CA LEU A 701 -2.41 8.88 -28.06
C LEU A 701 -3.84 8.49 -28.51
N PRO A 702 -4.45 7.47 -27.91
CA PRO A 702 -5.74 6.99 -28.34
C PRO A 702 -6.85 7.96 -27.93
N LYS A 703 -7.92 8.00 -28.74
CA LYS A 703 -9.14 8.76 -28.42
C LYS A 703 -10.07 8.05 -27.43
N VAL A 704 -9.88 6.74 -27.24
CA VAL A 704 -10.61 5.93 -26.26
C VAL A 704 -9.62 5.44 -25.23
N TRP A 705 -9.96 5.57 -23.95
CA TRP A 705 -9.18 5.04 -22.84
C TRP A 705 -10.00 4.09 -21.99
N GLN A 706 -9.38 3.00 -21.54
CA GLN A 706 -9.99 2.02 -20.65
C GLN A 706 -9.06 1.75 -19.46
N ALA A 707 -9.60 1.87 -18.26
CA ALA A 707 -8.97 1.41 -17.03
C ALA A 707 -9.94 0.44 -16.31
N PRO A 708 -10.10 -0.78 -16.85
CA PRO A 708 -11.17 -1.71 -16.46
C PRO A 708 -10.99 -2.24 -15.03
N GLY A 709 -9.77 -2.24 -14.49
CA GLY A 709 -9.48 -2.75 -13.14
C GLY A 709 -10.29 -2.03 -12.06
N LEU A 710 -10.48 -0.72 -12.21
CA LEU A 710 -11.28 0.11 -11.31
C LEU A 710 -12.57 0.63 -11.98
N GLY A 711 -12.77 0.37 -13.27
CA GLY A 711 -14.01 0.63 -13.99
C GLY A 711 -14.13 2.03 -14.57
N TYR A 712 -13.02 2.62 -15.04
CA TYR A 712 -13.02 3.93 -15.71
C TYR A 712 -12.88 3.81 -17.22
N TYR A 713 -13.63 4.64 -17.94
CA TYR A 713 -13.64 4.69 -19.40
C TYR A 713 -13.71 6.15 -19.87
N ALA A 714 -13.00 6.48 -20.94
CA ALA A 714 -13.08 7.81 -21.54
C ALA A 714 -13.09 7.75 -23.07
N LEU A 715 -13.74 8.73 -23.68
CA LEU A 715 -13.78 8.97 -25.12
C LEU A 715 -13.53 10.46 -25.36
N ARG A 716 -12.76 10.80 -26.40
CA ARG A 716 -12.61 12.18 -26.86
C ARG A 716 -12.70 12.33 -28.38
N SER A 717 -13.18 13.48 -28.86
CA SER A 717 -13.33 13.75 -30.30
C SER A 717 -12.05 14.31 -30.95
N GLY A 718 -11.28 15.11 -30.21
CA GLY A 718 -10.09 15.83 -30.67
C GLY A 718 -9.21 16.27 -29.50
N TRP A 719 -8.25 17.17 -29.71
CA TRP A 719 -7.23 17.55 -28.70
C TRP A 719 -7.15 19.04 -28.36
N ASP A 720 -7.91 19.87 -29.08
CA ASP A 720 -8.14 21.28 -28.77
C ASP A 720 -9.11 21.49 -27.59
N ASP A 721 -9.33 22.75 -27.22
CA ASP A 721 -10.21 23.13 -26.11
C ASP A 721 -11.72 22.95 -26.44
N ASP A 722 -12.08 22.79 -27.72
CA ASP A 722 -13.44 22.54 -28.20
C ASP A 722 -13.75 21.05 -28.32
N ALA A 723 -12.74 20.20 -28.23
CA ALA A 723 -12.88 18.75 -28.27
C ALA A 723 -13.85 18.25 -27.20
N PHE A 724 -14.73 17.33 -27.61
CA PHE A 724 -15.58 16.63 -26.68
C PHE A 724 -14.78 15.61 -25.90
N ILE A 725 -15.04 15.52 -24.60
CA ILE A 725 -14.48 14.51 -23.70
C ILE A 725 -15.64 13.96 -22.86
N ALA A 726 -15.83 12.65 -22.93
CA ALA A 726 -16.73 11.90 -22.07
C ALA A 726 -15.92 10.99 -21.15
N GLN A 727 -16.32 10.93 -19.88
CA GLN A 727 -15.79 9.98 -18.91
C GLN A 727 -16.94 9.21 -18.28
N VAL A 728 -16.77 7.90 -18.03
CA VAL A 728 -17.74 7.05 -17.33
C VAL A 728 -17.03 6.27 -16.24
N PHE A 729 -17.63 6.20 -15.06
CA PHE A 729 -17.09 5.45 -13.94
C PHE A 729 -18.08 4.40 -13.45
N ALA A 730 -17.80 3.14 -13.79
CA ALA A 730 -18.56 1.99 -13.36
C ALA A 730 -18.25 1.56 -11.92
N LYS A 731 -17.12 2.01 -11.34
CA LYS A 731 -16.64 1.61 -10.02
C LYS A 731 -16.61 0.08 -9.88
N HIS A 732 -15.70 -0.59 -10.60
CA HIS A 732 -15.67 -2.06 -10.66
C HIS A 732 -15.30 -2.74 -9.34
N ARG A 733 -14.67 -1.99 -8.43
CA ARG A 733 -14.25 -2.44 -7.10
C ARG A 733 -14.63 -1.39 -6.07
N ALA A 734 -14.76 -1.82 -4.82
CA ALA A 734 -14.78 -0.89 -3.71
C ALA A 734 -13.41 -0.20 -3.67
N LEU A 735 -13.36 1.10 -3.98
CA LEU A 735 -12.12 1.85 -3.85
C LEU A 735 -11.81 1.98 -2.37
N SER A 736 -10.63 1.54 -1.96
CA SER A 736 -10.16 1.81 -0.60
C SER A 736 -9.77 3.29 -0.46
N GLY A 737 -9.63 3.78 0.78
CA GLY A 737 -9.35 5.20 1.04
C GLY A 737 -10.58 6.09 0.84
N TRP A 738 -10.35 7.40 0.59
CA TRP A 738 -11.44 8.33 0.33
C TRP A 738 -12.15 8.00 -0.99
N ASN A 739 -13.39 7.54 -0.94
CA ASN A 739 -14.15 7.21 -2.15
C ASN A 739 -15.59 7.74 -2.08
N GLY A 740 -16.28 7.74 -3.22
CA GLY A 740 -17.63 8.26 -3.38
C GLY A 740 -18.67 7.22 -3.79
N GLU A 741 -19.94 7.55 -3.62
CA GLU A 741 -21.11 6.75 -4.04
C GLU A 741 -21.45 6.97 -5.53
N ASN A 742 -20.44 6.89 -6.39
CA ASN A 742 -20.47 7.39 -7.77
C ASN A 742 -20.47 6.29 -8.84
N ALA A 743 -20.86 5.06 -8.50
CA ALA A 743 -20.98 3.97 -9.47
C ALA A 743 -22.06 4.30 -10.53
N GLY A 744 -21.67 4.24 -11.80
CA GLY A 744 -22.52 4.54 -12.95
C GLY A 744 -22.58 6.01 -13.35
N THR A 745 -21.80 6.89 -12.71
CA THR A 745 -21.75 8.32 -13.06
C THR A 745 -20.98 8.57 -14.36
N PHE A 746 -21.14 9.77 -14.93
CA PHE A 746 -20.40 10.22 -16.10
C PHE A 746 -20.08 11.72 -16.03
N ARG A 747 -19.15 12.16 -16.88
CA ARG A 747 -18.80 13.57 -17.12
C ARG A 747 -18.80 13.82 -18.63
N LEU A 748 -19.16 15.05 -19.03
CA LEU A 748 -19.16 15.47 -20.44
C LEU A 748 -18.68 16.92 -20.54
N ARG A 749 -17.71 17.17 -21.40
CA ARG A 749 -17.16 18.48 -21.75
C ARG A 749 -17.03 18.57 -23.27
N GLY A 750 -17.12 19.76 -23.83
CA GLY A 750 -16.86 20.06 -25.26
C GLY A 750 -17.24 21.49 -25.60
N LEU A 751 -16.74 22.01 -26.72
CA LEU A 751 -16.94 23.40 -27.15
C LEU A 751 -16.52 24.42 -26.06
N GLY A 752 -15.40 24.15 -25.38
CA GLY A 752 -14.88 24.99 -24.29
C GLY A 752 -15.70 25.00 -23.00
N LYS A 753 -16.76 24.17 -22.88
CA LYS A 753 -17.68 24.15 -21.73
C LYS A 753 -17.83 22.74 -21.14
N ASP A 754 -18.02 22.68 -19.83
CA ASP A 754 -18.54 21.47 -19.19
C ASP A 754 -20.05 21.40 -19.43
N TRP A 755 -20.59 20.18 -19.56
CA TRP A 755 -22.01 19.90 -19.83
C TRP A 755 -22.62 18.98 -18.77
N ALA A 756 -21.88 17.96 -18.34
CA ALA A 756 -22.22 17.10 -17.20
C ALA A 756 -21.04 17.07 -16.23
N THR A 757 -21.29 17.47 -14.99
CA THR A 757 -20.26 17.61 -13.93
C THR A 757 -20.55 16.67 -12.76
N GLY A 758 -19.87 16.90 -11.64
CA GLY A 758 -20.16 16.31 -10.34
C GLY A 758 -19.26 16.95 -9.28
N THR A 759 -19.47 16.61 -8.02
CA THR A 759 -18.73 17.24 -6.91
C THR A 759 -17.23 16.92 -6.94
N GLY A 760 -16.40 17.92 -6.65
CA GLY A 760 -14.96 17.77 -6.40
C GLY A 760 -14.61 17.40 -4.95
N ASP A 761 -15.61 17.31 -4.06
CA ASP A 761 -15.43 17.01 -2.64
C ASP A 761 -14.82 15.61 -2.44
N ARG A 762 -14.16 15.42 -1.30
CA ARG A 762 -13.74 14.11 -0.85
C ARG A 762 -14.91 13.23 -0.37
N TYR A 763 -15.97 13.84 0.18
CA TYR A 763 -17.18 13.17 0.65
C TYR A 763 -18.27 13.22 -0.42
N ARG A 764 -18.16 12.38 -1.45
CA ARG A 764 -19.14 12.34 -2.54
C ARG A 764 -20.26 11.38 -2.21
N THR A 765 -21.50 11.84 -2.35
CA THR A 765 -22.70 11.04 -2.13
C THR A 765 -23.50 10.89 -3.42
N ARG A 766 -24.35 9.87 -3.49
CA ARG A 766 -25.00 9.43 -4.73
C ARG A 766 -25.85 10.52 -5.39
N GLU A 767 -26.52 11.34 -4.59
CA GLU A 767 -27.39 12.42 -5.05
C GLU A 767 -26.62 13.62 -5.64
N GLN A 768 -25.29 13.66 -5.45
CA GLN A 768 -24.40 14.66 -6.07
C GLN A 768 -23.82 14.19 -7.42
N GLU A 769 -24.31 13.07 -7.94
CA GLU A 769 -23.85 12.45 -9.18
C GLU A 769 -24.96 12.39 -10.22
N SER A 770 -24.59 12.22 -11.50
CA SER A 770 -25.57 12.08 -12.59
C SER A 770 -26.05 10.62 -12.64
N VAL A 771 -27.04 10.24 -11.83
CA VAL A 771 -27.50 8.85 -11.59
C VAL A 771 -29.02 8.78 -11.39
N VAL A 772 -29.60 7.58 -11.30
CA VAL A 772 -30.96 7.40 -10.75
C VAL A 772 -30.87 7.17 -9.25
N TRP A 773 -31.49 8.06 -8.49
CA TRP A 773 -31.50 8.08 -7.04
C TRP A 773 -32.88 7.71 -6.48
N LEU A 774 -32.90 6.89 -5.43
CA LEU A 774 -34.10 6.47 -4.71
C LEU A 774 -33.95 6.94 -3.25
N PRO A 775 -34.35 8.18 -2.92
CA PRO A 775 -34.08 8.81 -1.62
C PRO A 775 -34.72 8.09 -0.42
N GLU A 776 -35.77 7.31 -0.66
CA GLU A 776 -36.55 6.61 0.36
C GLU A 776 -36.14 5.15 0.53
N ALA A 777 -35.36 4.63 -0.42
CA ALA A 777 -34.83 3.28 -0.34
C ALA A 777 -33.51 3.31 0.43
N GLU A 778 -33.42 2.51 1.48
CA GLU A 778 -32.12 2.20 2.08
C GLU A 778 -31.39 1.30 1.08
N LEU A 779 -30.31 1.76 0.47
CA LEU A 779 -29.54 1.06 -0.58
C LEU A 779 -28.04 1.02 -0.23
N ALA A 780 -27.27 0.20 -0.96
CA ALA A 780 -25.81 0.17 -0.85
C ALA A 780 -25.19 1.17 -1.85
N ASP A 781 -25.47 2.46 -1.68
CA ASP A 781 -25.04 3.54 -2.60
C ASP A 781 -23.52 3.56 -2.85
N GLY A 782 -22.73 3.09 -1.88
CA GLY A 782 -21.28 2.95 -1.97
C GLY A 782 -20.77 1.70 -2.70
N ALA A 783 -21.65 0.77 -3.11
CA ALA A 783 -21.26 -0.48 -3.76
C ALA A 783 -20.72 -0.29 -5.19
N ARG A 784 -20.30 -1.39 -5.80
CA ARG A 784 -19.65 -1.41 -7.12
C ARG A 784 -20.64 -1.64 -8.25
N GLY A 785 -20.29 -1.19 -9.44
CA GLY A 785 -20.94 -1.58 -10.70
C GLY A 785 -20.14 -2.64 -11.44
N ARG A 786 -20.81 -3.50 -12.20
CA ARG A 786 -20.18 -4.48 -13.08
C ARG A 786 -20.43 -4.11 -14.53
N VAL A 787 -19.37 -3.82 -15.28
CA VAL A 787 -19.48 -3.63 -16.73
C VAL A 787 -19.91 -4.96 -17.36
N THR A 788 -21.04 -4.96 -18.05
CA THR A 788 -21.58 -6.12 -18.78
C THR A 788 -21.40 -6.01 -20.29
N HIS A 789 -21.18 -4.79 -20.79
CA HIS A 789 -20.91 -4.56 -22.19
C HIS A 789 -20.00 -3.35 -22.38
N ILE A 790 -19.08 -3.44 -23.34
CA ILE A 790 -18.31 -2.31 -23.87
C ILE A 790 -18.16 -2.47 -25.38
N GLU A 791 -18.40 -1.40 -26.11
CA GLU A 791 -18.16 -1.28 -27.53
C GLU A 791 -17.63 0.12 -27.80
N SER A 792 -16.53 0.25 -28.54
CA SER A 792 -15.91 1.54 -28.80
C SER A 792 -15.24 1.58 -30.16
N ALA A 793 -15.36 2.73 -30.84
CA ALA A 793 -14.65 3.05 -32.07
C ALA A 793 -14.14 4.50 -32.00
N PRO A 794 -13.32 4.96 -32.97
CA PRO A 794 -12.98 6.39 -33.04
C PRO A 794 -14.25 7.25 -33.09
N GLY A 795 -14.48 8.01 -32.02
CA GLY A 795 -15.65 8.89 -31.89
C GLY A 795 -16.89 8.26 -31.27
N THR A 796 -16.91 6.97 -30.95
CA THR A 796 -18.07 6.35 -30.27
C THR A 796 -17.67 5.47 -29.09
N LEU A 797 -18.52 5.45 -28.06
CA LEU A 797 -18.39 4.59 -26.89
C LEU A 797 -19.77 4.18 -26.41
N VAL A 798 -20.00 2.87 -26.24
CA VAL A 798 -21.18 2.28 -25.60
C VAL A 798 -20.71 1.45 -24.42
N LEU A 799 -21.33 1.67 -23.25
CA LEU A 799 -21.03 0.94 -22.02
C LEU A 799 -22.33 0.55 -21.32
N SER A 800 -22.46 -0.72 -20.91
CA SER A 800 -23.52 -1.16 -20.00
C SER A 800 -22.94 -1.59 -18.67
N ILE A 801 -23.58 -1.15 -17.59
CA ILE A 801 -23.18 -1.34 -16.20
C ILE A 801 -24.37 -1.94 -15.45
N ASN A 802 -24.18 -3.15 -14.93
CA ASN A 802 -25.07 -3.73 -13.94
C ASN A 802 -24.77 -3.09 -12.58
N LEU A 803 -25.82 -2.55 -11.96
CA LEU A 803 -25.83 -1.83 -10.69
C LEU A 803 -26.68 -2.56 -9.63
N ASP A 804 -26.98 -3.85 -9.83
CA ASP A 804 -27.78 -4.65 -8.88
C ASP A 804 -27.19 -4.64 -7.47
N GLU A 805 -25.87 -4.52 -7.38
CA GLU A 805 -25.15 -4.37 -6.13
C GLU A 805 -25.49 -3.05 -5.44
N VAL A 806 -25.45 -1.93 -6.16
CA VAL A 806 -25.83 -0.61 -5.65
C VAL A 806 -27.28 -0.59 -5.19
N TYR A 807 -28.16 -1.20 -5.96
CA TYR A 807 -29.59 -1.29 -5.63
C TYR A 807 -29.93 -2.43 -4.65
N GLU A 808 -28.96 -3.21 -4.17
CA GLU A 808 -29.14 -4.31 -3.19
C GLU A 808 -30.17 -5.39 -3.59
N ALA A 809 -30.16 -5.80 -4.86
CA ALA A 809 -31.12 -6.76 -5.42
C ALA A 809 -31.25 -8.09 -4.65
N LYS A 810 -30.14 -8.59 -4.08
CA LYS A 810 -30.02 -9.97 -3.55
C LYS A 810 -29.66 -10.05 -2.06
N GLY A 811 -29.75 -8.95 -1.31
CA GLY A 811 -29.47 -8.96 0.13
C GLY A 811 -28.65 -7.75 0.59
N ARG A 812 -28.67 -7.52 1.90
CA ARG A 812 -27.94 -6.43 2.56
C ARG A 812 -26.51 -6.84 2.85
N TYR A 813 -25.59 -6.00 2.43
CA TYR A 813 -24.18 -6.23 2.67
C TYR A 813 -23.42 -4.92 2.71
N TRP A 814 -22.23 -4.98 3.29
CA TRP A 814 -21.27 -3.91 3.24
C TRP A 814 -19.91 -4.49 2.85
N TYR A 815 -19.09 -3.66 2.24
CA TYR A 815 -17.69 -4.00 2.03
C TYR A 815 -16.91 -3.63 3.27
N THR A 816 -16.02 -4.52 3.70
CA THR A 816 -15.11 -4.19 4.80
C THR A 816 -14.42 -2.85 4.51
N LYS A 817 -14.32 -1.95 5.50
CA LYS A 817 -13.96 -0.52 5.33
C LYS A 817 -12.76 -0.29 4.41
N PHE A 818 -11.80 -1.21 4.47
CA PHE A 818 -10.58 -1.17 3.70
C PHE A 818 -10.39 -2.32 2.72
N GLY A 819 -11.30 -3.30 2.67
CA GLY A 819 -11.12 -4.53 1.90
C GLY A 819 -12.19 -4.79 0.85
N GLN A 820 -12.03 -5.93 0.18
CA GLN A 820 -12.96 -6.38 -0.86
C GLN A 820 -13.92 -7.47 -0.34
N LEU A 821 -13.71 -7.96 0.89
CA LEU A 821 -14.64 -8.88 1.53
C LEU A 821 -16.02 -8.25 1.67
N ARG A 822 -16.99 -8.93 1.07
CA ARG A 822 -18.41 -8.65 1.22
C ARG A 822 -18.91 -9.31 2.50
N MET A 823 -19.41 -8.49 3.42
CA MET A 823 -19.97 -8.93 4.70
C MET A 823 -21.49 -8.83 4.63
N GLU A 824 -22.18 -9.91 4.99
CA GLU A 824 -23.62 -9.85 5.21
C GLU A 824 -23.91 -8.88 6.37
N SER A 825 -24.94 -8.06 6.20
CA SER A 825 -25.40 -7.21 7.29
C SER A 825 -25.98 -8.10 8.38
N LEU A 826 -25.51 -7.94 9.62
CA LEU A 826 -26.03 -8.63 10.78
C LEU A 826 -27.05 -7.74 11.52
N PRO A 827 -28.02 -8.31 12.25
CA PRO A 827 -28.94 -7.53 13.07
C PRO A 827 -28.16 -6.65 14.05
N GLY A 828 -28.47 -5.36 14.06
CA GLY A 828 -27.86 -4.40 14.97
C GLY A 828 -28.46 -4.50 16.37
N LYS A 829 -27.89 -3.76 17.33
CA LYS A 829 -28.55 -3.46 18.60
C LYS A 829 -28.83 -1.96 18.68
N GLU A 830 -30.06 -1.59 19.00
CA GLU A 830 -30.45 -0.24 19.35
C GLU A 830 -29.84 0.18 20.70
N LYS A 831 -29.93 1.48 21.03
CA LYS A 831 -29.39 2.00 22.30
C LYS A 831 -30.02 1.38 23.55
N ASP A 832 -31.26 0.90 23.44
CA ASP A 832 -32.00 0.22 24.51
C ASP A 832 -31.73 -1.30 24.57
N GLY A 833 -30.85 -1.81 23.69
CA GLY A 833 -30.51 -3.22 23.60
C GLY A 833 -31.44 -4.06 22.74
N THR A 834 -32.51 -3.48 22.17
CA THR A 834 -33.39 -4.18 21.22
C THR A 834 -32.64 -4.51 19.93
N VAL A 835 -33.00 -5.64 19.31
CA VAL A 835 -32.38 -6.07 18.05
C VAL A 835 -33.00 -5.27 16.91
N LYS A 836 -32.17 -4.51 16.19
CA LYS A 836 -32.55 -3.90 14.93
C LYS A 836 -32.41 -4.95 13.84
N GLU A 837 -33.54 -5.48 13.36
CA GLU A 837 -33.53 -6.43 12.26
C GLU A 837 -32.86 -5.83 11.01
N VAL A 838 -32.22 -6.72 10.24
CA VAL A 838 -31.66 -6.36 8.94
C VAL A 838 -32.83 -6.19 7.98
N PRO A 839 -33.00 -5.01 7.34
CA PRO A 839 -34.06 -4.85 6.34
C PRO A 839 -33.93 -5.92 5.25
N PRO A 840 -35.06 -6.40 4.68
CA PRO A 840 -34.98 -7.35 3.57
C PRO A 840 -34.22 -6.75 2.38
N ALA A 841 -33.77 -7.63 1.48
CA ALA A 841 -33.28 -7.22 0.17
C ALA A 841 -34.30 -6.29 -0.49
N SER A 842 -33.84 -5.24 -1.17
CA SER A 842 -34.75 -4.30 -1.85
C SER A 842 -35.56 -5.00 -2.96
N GLY A 843 -35.01 -6.08 -3.54
CA GLY A 843 -35.50 -6.70 -4.75
C GLY A 843 -35.36 -5.81 -5.99
N ILE A 844 -34.63 -4.69 -5.89
CA ILE A 844 -34.45 -3.71 -6.95
C ILE A 844 -33.21 -4.07 -7.76
N THR A 845 -33.35 -4.29 -9.06
CA THR A 845 -32.24 -4.46 -9.99
C THR A 845 -32.01 -3.19 -10.78
N GLY A 846 -30.75 -2.93 -11.14
CA GLY A 846 -30.40 -1.72 -11.89
C GLY A 846 -29.44 -2.03 -13.03
N LEU A 847 -29.74 -1.49 -14.20
CA LEU A 847 -28.86 -1.49 -15.34
C LEU A 847 -28.80 -0.07 -15.91
N ARG A 848 -27.59 0.44 -16.08
CA ARG A 848 -27.34 1.64 -16.88
C ARG A 848 -26.64 1.27 -18.17
N SER A 849 -27.18 1.67 -19.30
CA SER A 849 -26.46 1.70 -20.57
C SER A 849 -26.24 3.15 -21.00
N ILE A 850 -25.02 3.52 -21.37
CA ILE A 850 -24.67 4.86 -21.80
C ILE A 850 -23.91 4.78 -23.13
N ALA A 851 -24.24 5.70 -24.04
CA ALA A 851 -23.59 5.82 -25.33
C ALA A 851 -23.17 7.27 -25.60
N PHE A 852 -22.00 7.45 -26.20
CA PHE A 852 -21.51 8.72 -26.72
C PHE A 852 -21.19 8.57 -28.20
N ASP A 853 -21.55 9.58 -28.98
CA ASP A 853 -21.27 9.68 -30.42
C ASP A 853 -20.79 11.10 -30.76
N PHE A 854 -19.52 11.19 -31.14
CA PHE A 854 -18.84 12.41 -31.58
C PHE A 854 -18.53 12.41 -33.09
N THR A 855 -19.18 11.55 -33.86
CA THR A 855 -18.96 11.43 -35.32
C THR A 855 -19.62 12.56 -36.11
N GLY A 856 -20.60 13.24 -35.53
CA GLY A 856 -21.42 14.24 -36.23
C GLY A 856 -22.61 13.66 -37.00
N ASP A 857 -22.76 12.34 -37.08
CA ASP A 857 -23.84 11.68 -37.81
C ASP A 857 -25.24 12.05 -37.30
N SER A 858 -25.33 12.45 -36.03
CA SER A 858 -26.59 12.93 -35.43
C SER A 858 -27.07 14.28 -35.99
N GLY A 859 -26.22 15.01 -36.72
CA GLY A 859 -26.41 16.43 -37.05
C GLY A 859 -25.92 17.38 -35.95
N ALA A 860 -25.49 16.87 -34.80
CA ALA A 860 -24.78 17.60 -33.76
C ALA A 860 -23.37 17.01 -33.56
N PRO A 861 -22.36 17.82 -33.18
CA PRO A 861 -21.00 17.34 -32.94
C PRO A 861 -20.90 16.39 -31.73
N CYS A 862 -21.90 16.39 -30.85
CA CYS A 862 -22.04 15.40 -29.79
C CYS A 862 -23.50 14.99 -29.64
N LEU A 863 -23.73 13.68 -29.68
CA LEU A 863 -24.91 13.00 -29.17
C LEU A 863 -24.50 12.07 -28.03
N PHE A 864 -25.30 12.01 -26.97
CA PHE A 864 -25.17 10.99 -25.95
C PHE A 864 -26.53 10.45 -25.55
N ALA A 865 -26.58 9.19 -25.16
CA ALA A 865 -27.81 8.50 -24.80
C ALA A 865 -27.61 7.71 -23.52
N ILE A 866 -28.66 7.65 -22.70
CA ILE A 866 -28.65 6.94 -21.41
C ILE A 866 -29.95 6.16 -21.29
N VAL A 867 -29.82 4.88 -20.96
CA VAL A 867 -30.92 4.02 -20.52
C VAL A 867 -30.65 3.59 -19.08
N ASP A 868 -31.60 3.85 -18.21
CA ASP A 868 -31.64 3.32 -16.85
C ASP A 868 -32.83 2.38 -16.72
N ARG A 869 -32.57 1.07 -16.72
CA ARG A 869 -33.58 0.05 -16.40
C ARG A 869 -33.49 -0.28 -14.92
N ILE A 870 -34.50 0.16 -14.17
CA ILE A 870 -34.68 -0.11 -12.74
C ILE A 870 -35.93 -0.97 -12.56
N ASP A 871 -35.74 -2.25 -12.21
CA ASP A 871 -36.84 -3.20 -11.98
C ASP A 871 -37.03 -3.42 -10.47
N GLY A 872 -38.24 -3.78 -10.01
CA GLY A 872 -38.57 -3.90 -8.57
C GLY A 872 -38.96 -2.56 -7.92
N GLY A 873 -39.26 -2.50 -6.62
CA GLY A 873 -39.46 -1.24 -5.86
C GLY A 873 -40.50 -0.26 -6.42
N LYS A 874 -41.69 -0.73 -6.81
CA LYS A 874 -42.71 0.09 -7.49
C LYS A 874 -43.24 1.26 -6.64
N ASP A 875 -43.23 1.10 -5.31
CA ASP A 875 -43.70 2.12 -4.38
C ASP A 875 -42.60 3.10 -3.95
N GLN A 876 -41.37 2.91 -4.42
CA GLN A 876 -40.24 3.78 -4.10
C GLN A 876 -40.18 4.95 -5.06
N LYS A 877 -40.05 6.17 -4.52
CA LYS A 877 -39.79 7.35 -5.33
C LYS A 877 -38.44 7.23 -6.04
N ARG A 878 -38.45 7.40 -7.37
CA ARG A 878 -37.23 7.42 -8.20
C ARG A 878 -37.05 8.80 -8.78
N THR A 879 -35.82 9.24 -8.85
CA THR A 879 -35.49 10.54 -9.44
C THR A 879 -34.23 10.37 -10.28
N TRP A 880 -34.35 10.63 -11.58
CA TRP A 880 -33.21 10.74 -12.46
C TRP A 880 -32.55 12.10 -12.23
N LEU A 881 -31.26 12.08 -11.86
CA LEU A 881 -30.47 13.26 -11.53
C LEU A 881 -29.44 13.51 -12.63
N TYR A 882 -29.28 14.78 -12.98
CA TYR A 882 -28.23 15.26 -13.86
C TYR A 882 -27.56 16.47 -13.25
N GLN A 883 -26.23 16.47 -13.22
CA GLN A 883 -25.43 17.53 -12.61
C GLN A 883 -25.01 18.53 -13.70
N PRO A 884 -25.71 19.67 -13.88
CA PRO A 884 -25.40 20.66 -14.90
C PRO A 884 -24.05 21.35 -14.62
N PRO A 885 -23.57 22.22 -15.52
CA PRO A 885 -22.38 23.02 -15.27
C PRO A 885 -22.53 23.84 -13.99
N GLY A 886 -21.49 23.87 -13.15
CA GLY A 886 -21.51 24.57 -11.85
C GLY A 886 -22.18 23.82 -10.69
N ALA A 887 -22.79 22.66 -10.93
CA ALA A 887 -23.40 21.83 -9.89
C ALA A 887 -22.40 21.32 -8.83
N GLY A 888 -21.15 21.08 -9.23
CA GLY A 888 -20.13 20.41 -8.41
C GLY A 888 -19.06 21.27 -7.76
N GLY A 889 -19.18 22.61 -7.79
CA GLY A 889 -18.15 23.53 -7.30
C GLY A 889 -18.28 23.94 -5.84
N ASP A 890 -17.20 24.50 -5.28
CA ASP A 890 -17.16 25.32 -4.06
C ASP A 890 -18.48 26.13 -3.93
N PRO A 891 -19.15 26.21 -2.77
CA PRO A 891 -20.33 27.06 -2.59
C PRO A 891 -20.15 28.51 -3.09
N LYS A 892 -18.92 29.00 -3.25
CA LYS A 892 -18.60 30.27 -3.92
C LYS A 892 -18.72 30.24 -5.45
N ALA A 893 -18.50 29.11 -6.11
CA ALA A 893 -18.65 28.92 -7.56
C ALA A 893 -20.11 28.78 -8.00
N ALA A 894 -20.99 28.22 -7.15
CA ALA A 894 -22.43 28.16 -7.37
C ALA A 894 -23.06 29.56 -7.57
N LYS A 895 -22.43 30.62 -7.05
CA LYS A 895 -22.84 32.02 -7.27
C LYS A 895 -22.56 32.55 -8.69
N LYS A 896 -21.78 31.84 -9.52
CA LYS A 896 -21.39 32.29 -10.88
C LYS A 896 -22.22 31.68 -12.01
N THR A 897 -22.92 30.57 -11.78
CA THR A 897 -23.92 30.07 -12.73
C THR A 897 -25.21 30.86 -12.52
N GLY A 898 -25.48 31.78 -13.44
CA GLY A 898 -26.69 32.59 -13.37
C GLY A 898 -27.95 31.72 -13.30
N PRO A 899 -29.00 32.14 -12.57
CA PRO A 899 -30.21 31.36 -12.30
C PRO A 899 -31.04 30.93 -13.53
N ASN A 900 -30.65 31.30 -14.76
CA ASN A 900 -31.41 31.09 -16.00
C ASN A 900 -30.70 30.20 -17.04
N ALA A 901 -29.65 29.46 -16.67
CA ALA A 901 -28.89 28.66 -17.63
C ALA A 901 -29.56 27.33 -18.03
N VAL A 902 -30.60 26.89 -17.31
CA VAL A 902 -31.33 25.64 -17.57
C VAL A 902 -32.81 25.94 -17.65
N VAL A 903 -33.48 25.45 -18.70
CA VAL A 903 -34.93 25.58 -18.88
C VAL A 903 -35.54 24.24 -19.22
N ALA A 904 -36.73 23.94 -18.68
CA ALA A 904 -37.52 22.82 -19.16
C ALA A 904 -38.02 23.13 -20.58
N GLU A 905 -37.91 22.18 -21.50
CA GLU A 905 -38.26 22.37 -22.91
C GLU A 905 -38.84 21.08 -23.49
N GLY A 906 -40.08 21.13 -23.98
CA GLY A 906 -40.78 19.98 -24.52
C GLY A 906 -40.82 18.82 -23.53
N ARG A 907 -40.27 17.67 -23.94
CA ARG A 907 -40.13 16.47 -23.09
C ARG A 907 -38.71 16.31 -22.53
N GLY A 908 -38.09 17.41 -22.14
CA GLY A 908 -36.75 17.41 -21.57
C GLY A 908 -36.33 18.81 -21.15
N PHE A 909 -35.08 19.17 -21.43
CA PHE A 909 -34.51 20.43 -20.98
C PHE A 909 -33.45 20.95 -21.93
N ARG A 910 -33.20 22.26 -21.85
CA ARG A 910 -32.08 22.91 -22.51
C ARG A 910 -31.14 23.52 -21.48
N ILE A 911 -29.84 23.36 -21.69
CA ILE A 911 -28.78 24.07 -20.97
C ILE A 911 -28.12 25.05 -21.93
N THR A 912 -28.12 26.33 -21.56
CA THR A 912 -27.46 27.41 -22.29
C THR A 912 -26.54 28.17 -21.33
N PRO A 913 -25.25 27.77 -21.24
CA PRO A 913 -24.30 28.46 -20.36
C PRO A 913 -24.16 29.94 -20.75
N ALA A 914 -24.09 30.82 -19.75
CA ALA A 914 -23.78 32.24 -19.99
C ALA A 914 -22.46 32.34 -20.78
N SER A 915 -22.40 33.21 -21.80
CA SER A 915 -21.26 33.41 -22.73
C SER A 915 -20.99 32.32 -23.77
N ALA A 916 -21.90 31.36 -24.02
CA ALA A 916 -21.71 30.31 -25.02
C ALA A 916 -22.59 30.51 -26.27
N GLY A 917 -22.01 30.34 -27.46
CA GLY A 917 -22.76 30.12 -28.71
C GLY A 917 -23.28 28.68 -28.87
N ALA A 918 -23.18 27.87 -27.81
CA ALA A 918 -23.53 26.46 -27.79
C ALA A 918 -24.60 26.19 -26.71
N SER A 919 -25.43 25.18 -26.96
CA SER A 919 -26.38 24.65 -25.98
C SER A 919 -26.39 23.14 -25.97
N LEU A 920 -26.91 22.57 -24.88
CA LEU A 920 -27.29 21.16 -24.78
C LEU A 920 -28.81 21.09 -24.81
N LEU A 921 -29.37 20.23 -25.66
CA LEU A 921 -30.79 19.89 -25.70
C LEU A 921 -30.96 18.42 -25.34
N GLY A 922 -31.62 18.17 -24.21
CA GLY A 922 -31.98 16.86 -23.71
C GLY A 922 -33.44 16.52 -24.02
N THR A 923 -33.70 15.28 -24.42
CA THR A 923 -35.03 14.75 -24.76
C THR A 923 -35.20 13.38 -24.13
N PHE A 924 -36.28 13.17 -23.38
CA PHE A 924 -36.66 11.84 -22.90
C PHE A 924 -37.49 11.12 -23.97
N ALA A 925 -37.07 9.91 -24.37
CA ALA A 925 -37.95 8.97 -25.03
C ALA A 925 -38.90 8.30 -24.03
N HIS A 926 -38.43 8.12 -22.80
CA HIS A 926 -39.21 7.58 -21.69
C HIS A 926 -38.75 8.19 -20.36
N PRO A 927 -39.67 8.65 -19.48
CA PRO A 927 -41.13 8.66 -19.64
C PRO A 927 -41.61 9.64 -20.73
N ALA A 928 -42.72 9.31 -21.39
CA ALA A 928 -43.28 10.15 -22.47
C ALA A 928 -43.83 11.49 -21.96
N GLN A 929 -44.36 11.50 -20.72
CA GLN A 929 -44.71 12.70 -19.97
C GLN A 929 -43.68 12.90 -18.87
N VAL A 930 -43.00 14.04 -18.88
CA VAL A 930 -41.87 14.29 -17.98
C VAL A 930 -42.05 15.61 -17.25
N GLN A 931 -41.80 15.59 -15.94
CA GLN A 931 -41.66 16.79 -15.14
C GLN A 931 -40.16 17.03 -14.93
N VAL A 932 -39.64 18.06 -15.58
CA VAL A 932 -38.26 18.50 -15.36
C VAL A 932 -38.24 19.60 -14.32
N ASN A 933 -37.56 19.37 -13.22
CA ASN A 933 -37.29 20.38 -12.20
C ASN A 933 -35.87 20.91 -12.40
N THR A 934 -35.75 22.21 -12.64
CA THR A 934 -34.47 22.91 -12.86
C THR A 934 -33.97 23.65 -11.61
N GLU A 935 -34.84 23.81 -10.61
CA GLU A 935 -34.47 24.37 -9.31
C GLU A 935 -33.63 23.38 -8.49
N PRO A 936 -32.71 23.85 -7.64
CA PRO A 936 -31.96 23.00 -6.73
C PRO A 936 -32.89 22.11 -5.90
N LEU A 937 -32.55 20.81 -5.84
CA LEU A 937 -33.28 19.86 -5.04
C LEU A 937 -32.93 20.07 -3.56
N ILE A 938 -33.94 20.35 -2.76
CA ILE A 938 -33.82 20.43 -1.30
C ILE A 938 -34.14 19.06 -0.74
N TRP A 939 -33.17 18.46 -0.06
CA TRP A 939 -33.35 17.19 0.64
C TRP A 939 -33.10 17.38 2.13
N GLU A 940 -34.04 16.93 2.94
CA GLU A 940 -33.94 16.96 4.39
C GLU A 940 -33.86 15.53 4.92
N TYR A 941 -32.84 15.24 5.72
CA TYR A 941 -32.66 13.93 6.35
C TYR A 941 -32.19 14.08 7.80
N VAL A 942 -32.43 13.06 8.62
CA VAL A 942 -31.89 13.00 9.97
C VAL A 942 -30.54 12.31 9.92
N LYS A 943 -29.49 12.98 10.39
CA LYS A 943 -28.15 12.41 10.43
C LYS A 943 -28.14 11.19 11.37
N THR A 944 -27.83 10.01 10.84
CA THR A 944 -27.89 8.76 11.63
C THR A 944 -26.56 8.40 12.31
N VAL A 945 -25.44 9.02 11.90
CA VAL A 945 -24.08 8.69 12.38
C VAL A 945 -23.18 9.93 12.54
N GLY A 946 -22.17 9.84 13.41
CA GLY A 946 -21.16 10.89 13.63
C GLY A 946 -21.62 12.09 14.48
N THR A 947 -20.80 13.14 14.53
CA THR A 947 -21.11 14.39 15.25
C THR A 947 -22.37 15.03 14.69
N GLY A 948 -23.34 15.38 15.53
CA GLY A 948 -24.66 15.86 15.10
C GLY A 948 -25.65 14.76 14.71
N ARG A 949 -25.42 13.50 15.12
CA ARG A 949 -26.42 12.43 14.98
C ARG A 949 -27.76 12.85 15.63
N GLY A 950 -28.86 12.66 14.91
CA GLY A 950 -30.21 13.06 15.30
C GLY A 950 -30.61 14.45 14.79
N GLU A 951 -29.66 15.26 14.30
CA GLU A 951 -29.96 16.56 13.72
C GLU A 951 -30.62 16.40 12.35
N LYS A 952 -31.60 17.25 12.06
CA LYS A 952 -32.15 17.42 10.71
C LYS A 952 -31.17 18.23 9.89
N ILE A 953 -30.60 17.59 8.87
CA ILE A 953 -29.72 18.23 7.91
C ILE A 953 -30.54 18.57 6.68
N LYS A 954 -30.52 19.86 6.30
CA LYS A 954 -31.04 20.34 5.02
C LYS A 954 -29.88 20.43 4.04
N LYS A 955 -29.90 19.61 3.00
CA LYS A 955 -28.92 19.59 1.93
C LYS A 955 -29.54 20.17 0.66
N THR A 956 -28.90 21.16 0.08
CA THR A 956 -29.25 21.70 -1.25
C THR A 956 -28.37 21.03 -2.29
N ILE A 957 -29.00 20.41 -3.28
CA ILE A 957 -28.34 19.66 -4.35
C ILE A 957 -28.59 20.41 -5.65
N ASN A 958 -27.54 20.93 -6.25
CA ASN A 958 -27.62 21.69 -7.50
C ASN A 958 -27.72 20.74 -8.70
N CYS A 959 -28.90 20.16 -8.95
CA CYS A 959 -29.11 19.20 -10.02
C CYS A 959 -30.38 19.53 -10.83
N ILE A 960 -30.42 19.04 -12.07
CA ILE A 960 -31.69 18.84 -12.77
C ILE A 960 -32.26 17.52 -12.26
N SER A 961 -33.52 17.54 -11.84
CA SER A 961 -34.18 16.33 -11.34
C SER A 961 -35.44 16.02 -12.14
N VAL A 962 -35.60 14.74 -12.46
CA VAL A 962 -36.75 14.20 -13.19
C VAL A 962 -37.34 13.06 -12.38
N PRO A 963 -38.45 13.28 -11.67
CA PRO A 963 -39.19 12.23 -11.00
C PRO A 963 -39.73 11.22 -12.03
N GLY A 964 -39.72 9.94 -11.68
CA GLY A 964 -40.29 8.87 -12.51
C GLY A 964 -40.68 7.65 -11.67
N SER A 965 -41.46 6.75 -12.27
CA SER A 965 -41.98 5.55 -11.60
C SER A 965 -41.39 4.23 -12.10
N ASP A 966 -40.71 4.20 -13.25
CA ASP A 966 -40.13 2.97 -13.83
C ASP A 966 -38.66 3.13 -14.28
N HIS A 967 -38.42 3.38 -15.56
CA HIS A 967 -37.17 3.38 -16.28
C HIS A 967 -36.97 4.75 -16.93
N PHE A 968 -35.76 5.03 -17.40
CA PHE A 968 -35.48 6.28 -18.11
C PHE A 968 -34.76 5.96 -19.41
N PHE A 969 -35.17 6.63 -20.48
CA PHE A 969 -34.46 6.64 -21.76
C PHE A 969 -34.30 8.08 -22.22
N PHE A 970 -33.08 8.58 -22.14
CA PHE A 970 -32.70 9.96 -22.42
C PHE A 970 -31.72 10.04 -23.58
N VAL A 971 -31.86 11.07 -24.44
CA VAL A 971 -30.88 11.46 -25.45
C VAL A 971 -30.60 12.95 -25.33
N GLY A 972 -29.32 13.32 -25.29
CA GLY A 972 -28.84 14.69 -25.31
C GLY A 972 -28.01 14.98 -26.56
N THR A 973 -28.16 16.17 -27.12
CA THR A 973 -27.30 16.70 -28.19
C THR A 973 -26.66 18.00 -27.75
N VAL A 974 -25.40 18.23 -28.13
CA VAL A 974 -24.68 19.48 -27.88
C VAL A 974 -24.25 20.06 -29.22
N ALA A 975 -24.60 21.32 -29.48
CA ALA A 975 -24.32 21.99 -30.77
C ALA A 975 -24.10 23.50 -30.61
N THR A 976 -23.35 24.08 -31.54
CA THR A 976 -23.32 25.53 -31.80
C THR A 976 -24.46 25.87 -32.77
N GLY A 977 -25.58 26.38 -32.25
CA GLY A 977 -26.75 26.74 -33.07
C GLY A 977 -27.90 25.74 -33.00
N THR A 978 -28.58 25.51 -34.13
CA THR A 978 -29.80 24.71 -34.18
C THR A 978 -29.50 23.23 -33.94
N HIS A 979 -30.23 22.62 -33.02
CA HIS A 979 -30.13 21.19 -32.75
C HIS A 979 -30.85 20.37 -33.83
N PRO A 980 -30.37 19.16 -34.15
CA PRO A 980 -31.13 18.23 -34.99
C PRO A 980 -32.44 17.85 -34.29
N GLU A 981 -33.51 17.68 -35.08
CA GLU A 981 -34.76 17.16 -34.55
C GLU A 981 -34.56 15.72 -34.05
N VAL A 982 -34.94 15.45 -32.80
CA VAL A 982 -34.92 14.10 -32.20
C VAL A 982 -36.31 13.49 -32.33
N LYS A 983 -36.48 12.58 -33.30
CA LYS A 983 -37.73 11.86 -33.53
C LYS A 983 -37.77 10.61 -32.66
N VAL A 984 -38.86 10.45 -31.89
CA VAL A 984 -39.08 9.28 -31.05
C VAL A 984 -40.21 8.44 -31.66
N SER A 985 -39.92 7.19 -31.99
CA SER A 985 -40.92 6.20 -32.42
C SER A 985 -40.95 5.01 -31.44
N GLY A 986 -42.13 4.51 -31.10
CA GLY A 986 -42.32 3.49 -30.07
C GLY A 986 -42.52 4.09 -28.66
N THR A 987 -42.53 3.23 -27.64
CA THR A 987 -42.79 3.60 -26.24
C THR A 987 -41.86 2.83 -25.30
N GLY A 988 -41.69 3.32 -24.07
CA GLY A 988 -40.86 2.64 -23.06
C GLY A 988 -39.40 2.51 -23.48
N LEU A 989 -38.78 1.40 -23.08
CA LEU A 989 -37.40 1.09 -23.48
C LEU A 989 -37.27 0.53 -24.90
N ASP A 990 -38.38 0.17 -25.55
CA ASP A 990 -38.42 -0.27 -26.96
C ASP A 990 -38.44 0.90 -27.94
N ALA A 991 -38.46 2.14 -27.43
CA ALA A 991 -38.40 3.34 -28.25
C ALA A 991 -37.12 3.37 -29.11
N VAL A 992 -37.26 3.87 -30.33
CA VAL A 992 -36.16 4.17 -31.25
C VAL A 992 -36.12 5.67 -31.45
N LEU A 993 -34.98 6.28 -31.14
CA LEU A 993 -34.74 7.69 -31.40
C LEU A 993 -33.93 7.85 -32.68
N THR A 994 -34.32 8.81 -33.52
CA THR A 994 -33.57 9.20 -34.72
C THR A 994 -33.23 10.68 -34.64
N ALA A 995 -31.94 11.00 -34.75
CA ALA A 995 -31.42 12.36 -34.88
C ALA A 995 -30.46 12.40 -36.07
N GLY A 996 -30.74 13.22 -37.08
CA GLY A 996 -29.96 13.22 -38.32
C GLY A 996 -29.90 11.82 -38.96
N LYS A 997 -28.69 11.32 -39.18
CA LYS A 997 -28.41 9.96 -39.69
C LYS A 997 -28.21 8.93 -38.58
N ARG A 998 -28.29 9.32 -37.31
CA ARG A 998 -28.05 8.42 -36.18
C ARG A 998 -29.36 7.88 -35.63
N THR A 999 -29.41 6.57 -35.44
CA THR A 999 -30.47 5.90 -34.68
C THR A 999 -29.91 5.41 -33.35
N VAL A 1000 -30.72 5.52 -32.30
CA VAL A 1000 -30.41 5.06 -30.94
C VAL A 1000 -31.57 4.21 -30.44
N ARG A 1001 -31.28 2.98 -30.04
CA ARG A 1001 -32.26 2.07 -29.43
C ARG A 1001 -31.62 1.26 -28.31
N PHE A 1002 -32.43 0.70 -27.43
CA PHE A 1002 -31.99 -0.28 -26.45
C PHE A 1002 -32.39 -1.68 -26.92
N ASP A 1003 -31.51 -2.68 -26.74
CA ASP A 1003 -31.79 -4.08 -27.13
C ASP A 1003 -32.18 -4.99 -25.97
N GLY A 1004 -32.38 -4.43 -24.77
CA GLY A 1004 -32.60 -5.16 -23.54
C GLY A 1004 -31.34 -5.34 -22.68
N THR A 1005 -30.16 -5.13 -23.26
CA THR A 1005 -28.86 -5.29 -22.58
C THR A 1005 -27.93 -4.09 -22.76
N LYS A 1006 -28.00 -3.43 -23.91
CA LYS A 1006 -27.17 -2.28 -24.26
C LYS A 1006 -27.89 -1.32 -25.20
N LEU A 1007 -27.39 -0.09 -25.24
CA LEU A 1007 -27.68 0.84 -26.31
C LEU A 1007 -27.02 0.37 -27.61
N VAL A 1008 -27.70 0.60 -28.73
CA VAL A 1008 -27.21 0.31 -30.07
C VAL A 1008 -27.26 1.60 -30.88
N LEU A 1009 -26.10 2.01 -31.40
CA LEU A 1009 -25.96 3.14 -32.31
C LEU A 1009 -26.01 2.62 -33.75
N GLY A 1010 -27.07 2.96 -34.49
CA GLY A 1010 -27.22 2.59 -35.90
C GLY A 1010 -26.96 3.76 -36.84
N GLY A 1011 -26.42 3.52 -38.04
CA GLY A 1011 -26.49 4.48 -39.13
C GLY A 1011 -27.86 4.44 -39.81
N SER A 1012 -28.29 5.54 -40.44
CA SER A 1012 -29.45 5.54 -41.33
C SER A 1012 -29.19 4.53 -42.44
N LYS A 1013 -30.07 3.55 -42.60
CA LYS A 1013 -30.09 2.73 -43.82
C LYS A 1013 -30.28 3.60 -45.06
#